data_AF-A0A7Y2W7G8-F1
#
_entry.id   AF-A0A7Y2W7G8-F1
#
_cell.length_a   1.000
_cell.length_b   1.000
_cell.length_c   1.000
_cell.angle_alpha   90.00
_cell.angle_beta   90.00
_cell.angle_gamma   90.00
#
_symmetry.space_group_name_H-M   'P 1'
#
loop_
_entity.id
_entity.type
_entity.pdbx_description
1 polymer ?
#
loop_
_entity_poly.entity_id
_entity_poly.type
_entity_poly.pdbx_seq_one_letter_code
_entity_poly.pdbx_strand_id
1 'polypeptide(L)'
;MTIAALSAATGTSSRSYGFVEWFRPGEYERTSQTIADVRISGASYLRTHLSWAEYLAPGGEASFDWLIPKLGREIDLLPCLHYTPPSLSRTGRSSGAPADLKSYADFVDHVLTRYGQYFSHIELWNEPNNLLDWDWREDKDFLLFCEMVGAAAYWAKHRGWQPVLGGPCPFDPYWLNLMGERGVLGVVDAVGFHGFPGTWDSEEGTWGGWDMHLGEMRNIIDRFNDKAEIWITETGYSTWRNDEMEQARRFVRALSVPADRMYWYSWRDVPPDVPVQEGLWFDPRHYHLGAVTHENQPKLLARLLMEGGVDRLEQVARLATPNLDKGAAPIVITGGCGFIGSNLADSYLQDGEDVVVLDNLGRPGVDQNLGWLTERHGSRLHPVLADVRDARSIEAAFADAKAVFHFAAQTAVTTSLIHPINDFEANARGTINVLESVRKAGRQAPVIFASTNKVYGGLDDLAMREAEDRYMPVDETVRSYGIGEDRPLDFCTPYGCSKGVADQYVLDYAKSFSIPTAVLRMSCIYGPRQFGTEDQGWVAHFLIRALAGEPVSIYGDGKQVRDILHVADAIAAYRGVLDGIDGIKGRVFNLGGGPANAVSVLAVLRAIGRLIGHPVETSFDDWRSGDQYFFVADTRKLQQTLGWSARVGWESGLQHLAEWLVENRFGGRPLLRRDRRASA
;
A
#
# COMPACT_ATOMS: atom_id res chain seq x y z
N MET A 1 6.43 40.63 -0.71
CA MET A 1 5.37 39.98 0.09
C MET A 1 5.79 38.53 0.27
N THR A 2 6.14 38.17 1.50
CA THR A 2 6.75 36.89 1.88
C THR A 2 5.75 35.74 1.77
N ILE A 3 6.26 34.55 1.45
CA ILE A 3 5.55 33.26 1.34
C ILE A 3 4.71 32.95 2.60
N ALA A 4 5.11 33.49 3.76
CA ALA A 4 4.35 33.42 5.02
C ALA A 4 2.96 34.09 4.96
N ALA A 5 2.75 35.10 4.10
CA ALA A 5 1.47 35.81 4.01
C ALA A 5 0.42 35.10 3.15
N LEU A 6 0.82 34.12 2.32
CA LEU A 6 -0.09 33.28 1.53
C LEU A 6 -0.59 32.05 2.30
N SER A 7 0.17 31.57 3.29
CA SER A 7 -0.22 30.47 4.19
C SER A 7 -1.33 30.87 5.17
N ALA A 8 -1.42 32.15 5.55
CA ALA A 8 -2.43 32.65 6.50
C ALA A 8 -3.87 32.73 5.93
N ALA A 9 -4.07 32.50 4.62
CA ALA A 9 -5.39 32.63 3.98
C ALA A 9 -6.18 31.31 3.87
N THR A 10 -5.56 30.17 4.20
CA THR A 10 -6.20 28.84 4.22
C THR A 10 -5.96 28.22 5.60
N GLY A 11 -6.94 28.33 6.50
CA GLY A 11 -6.82 27.98 7.93
C GLY A 11 -6.64 26.50 8.27
N THR A 12 -5.65 25.83 7.69
CA THR A 12 -5.16 24.50 8.06
C THR A 12 -3.64 24.51 7.98
N SER A 13 -2.97 24.93 9.05
CA SER A 13 -1.54 24.64 9.21
C SER A 13 -1.41 23.12 9.36
N SER A 14 -0.95 22.42 8.32
CA SER A 14 -0.62 21.01 8.45
C SER A 14 0.41 20.85 9.56
N ARG A 15 0.17 19.95 10.51
CA ARG A 15 1.10 19.70 11.61
C ARG A 15 2.37 19.06 11.04
N SER A 16 3.52 19.57 11.45
CA SER A 16 4.81 18.97 11.10
C SER A 16 4.96 17.59 11.74
N TYR A 17 5.64 16.69 11.04
CA TYR A 17 5.95 15.35 11.50
C TYR A 17 7.36 14.96 11.04
N GLY A 18 7.90 13.89 11.63
CA GLY A 18 9.17 13.31 11.24
C GLY A 18 9.10 11.79 11.08
N PHE A 19 10.20 11.22 10.63
CA PHE A 19 10.41 9.77 10.64
C PHE A 19 11.53 9.39 11.61
N VAL A 20 11.47 8.16 12.10
CA VAL A 20 12.58 7.49 12.75
C VAL A 20 13.21 6.54 11.74
N GLU A 21 14.52 6.65 11.52
CA GLU A 21 15.25 5.74 10.62
C GLU A 21 16.64 5.47 11.19
N TRP A 22 17.02 4.21 11.29
CA TRP A 22 18.30 3.79 11.84
C TRP A 22 19.23 3.42 10.67
N PHE A 23 20.20 4.29 10.39
CA PHE A 23 21.18 4.09 9.31
C PHE A 23 22.42 3.36 9.82
N ARG A 24 22.79 2.26 9.16
CA ARG A 24 23.96 1.49 9.57
C ARG A 24 25.22 1.98 8.85
N PRO A 25 26.40 1.86 9.47
CA PRO A 25 27.68 2.06 8.79
C PRO A 25 27.75 1.30 7.46
N GLY A 26 28.12 2.01 6.38
CA GLY A 26 28.24 1.43 5.03
C GLY A 26 27.02 1.59 4.11
N GLU A 27 25.86 1.99 4.64
CA GLU A 27 24.61 2.11 3.87
C GLU A 27 24.45 3.47 3.14
N TYR A 28 25.51 3.95 2.47
CA TYR A 28 25.56 5.30 1.90
C TYR A 28 24.48 5.59 0.85
N GLU A 29 24.24 4.63 -0.06
CA GLU A 29 23.24 4.74 -1.12
C GLU A 29 21.81 4.70 -0.56
N ARG A 30 21.53 3.71 0.30
CA ARG A 30 20.25 3.60 1.03
C ARG A 30 19.95 4.88 1.80
N THR A 31 20.93 5.42 2.51
CA THR A 31 20.78 6.66 3.28
C THR A 31 20.41 7.83 2.36
N SER A 32 21.12 7.96 1.24
CA SER A 32 20.89 9.07 0.29
C SER A 32 19.53 9.00 -0.40
N GLN A 33 19.06 7.79 -0.72
CA GLN A 33 17.72 7.59 -1.27
C GLN A 33 16.64 7.86 -0.21
N THR A 34 16.81 7.30 0.99
CA THR A 34 15.84 7.42 2.08
C THR A 34 15.63 8.88 2.50
N ILE A 35 16.70 9.67 2.67
CA ILE A 35 16.55 11.08 3.05
C ILE A 35 15.85 11.91 1.98
N ALA A 36 16.08 11.61 0.70
CA ALA A 36 15.38 12.27 -0.40
C ALA A 36 13.89 11.94 -0.37
N ASP A 37 13.56 10.65 -0.22
CA ASP A 37 12.17 10.18 -0.18
C ASP A 37 11.41 10.71 1.05
N VAL A 38 12.04 10.71 2.23
CA VAL A 38 11.48 11.30 3.46
C VAL A 38 11.14 12.77 3.27
N ARG A 39 12.00 13.55 2.59
CA ARG A 39 11.73 14.96 2.29
C ARG A 39 10.60 15.14 1.27
N ILE A 40 10.55 14.30 0.24
CA ILE A 40 9.47 14.31 -0.75
C ILE A 40 8.13 14.00 -0.10
N SER A 41 8.10 13.16 0.95
CA SER A 41 6.87 12.89 1.69
C SER A 41 6.27 14.13 2.37
N GLY A 42 7.10 15.15 2.66
CA GLY A 42 6.71 16.34 3.43
C GLY A 42 7.18 16.34 4.89
N ALA A 43 7.99 15.36 5.31
CA ALA A 43 8.52 15.28 6.66
C ALA A 43 9.44 16.48 6.97
N SER A 44 9.26 17.05 8.17
CA SER A 44 10.05 18.18 8.68
C SER A 44 11.24 17.74 9.54
N TYR A 45 11.15 16.56 10.16
CA TYR A 45 12.13 16.07 11.12
C TYR A 45 12.62 14.66 10.77
N LEU A 46 13.82 14.33 11.22
CA LEU A 46 14.34 12.96 11.19
C LEU A 46 15.01 12.64 12.52
N ARG A 47 14.63 11.51 13.11
CA ARG A 47 15.31 10.93 14.26
C ARG A 47 16.15 9.75 13.79
N THR A 48 17.42 9.70 14.21
CA THR A 48 18.33 8.58 13.92
C THR A 48 19.19 8.28 15.14
N HIS A 49 19.70 7.06 15.20
CA HIS A 49 20.67 6.67 16.21
C HIS A 49 22.06 7.30 16.00
N LEU A 50 22.78 7.49 17.10
CA LEU A 50 24.21 7.75 17.16
C LEU A 50 24.78 6.93 18.33
N SER A 51 25.08 5.67 18.06
CA SER A 51 25.57 4.71 19.06
C SER A 51 27.00 5.01 19.49
N TRP A 52 27.24 5.20 20.79
CA TRP A 52 28.59 5.40 21.35
C TRP A 52 29.44 4.14 21.16
N ALA A 53 28.85 2.95 21.32
CA ALA A 53 29.50 1.68 21.03
C ALA A 53 29.91 1.55 19.55
N GLU A 54 29.03 1.89 18.61
CA GLU A 54 29.36 1.85 17.17
C GLU A 54 30.37 2.93 16.78
N TYR A 55 30.28 4.13 17.38
CA TYR A 55 31.19 5.22 17.11
C TYR A 55 32.65 4.83 17.40
N LEU A 56 32.89 4.13 18.51
CA LEU A 56 34.23 3.63 18.88
C LEU A 56 34.62 2.31 18.20
N ALA A 57 33.69 1.66 17.49
CA ALA A 57 34.01 0.47 16.71
C ALA A 57 34.86 0.85 15.48
N PRO A 58 35.63 -0.09 14.89
CA PRO A 58 36.45 0.18 13.71
C PRO A 58 35.61 0.78 12.56
N GLY A 59 35.97 1.99 12.11
CA GLY A 59 35.27 2.70 11.03
C GLY A 59 34.00 3.46 11.46
N GLY A 60 33.59 3.37 12.73
CA GLY A 60 32.42 4.06 13.30
C GLY A 60 32.48 5.58 13.18
N GLU A 61 33.56 6.19 13.68
CA GLU A 61 33.80 7.65 13.57
C GLU A 61 33.65 8.14 12.13
N ALA A 62 34.32 7.50 11.17
CA ALA A 62 34.26 7.90 9.75
C ALA A 62 32.85 7.75 9.15
N SER A 63 32.07 6.78 9.64
CA SER A 63 30.68 6.58 9.22
C SER A 63 29.78 7.72 9.71
N PHE A 64 29.90 8.12 10.99
CA PHE A 64 29.14 9.25 11.54
C PHE A 64 29.60 10.61 11.02
N ASP A 65 30.89 10.76 10.68
CA ASP A 65 31.44 11.93 10.00
C ASP A 65 30.79 12.20 8.65
N TRP A 66 30.36 11.14 7.97
CA TRP A 66 29.59 11.27 6.75
C TRP A 66 28.09 11.43 7.04
N LEU A 67 27.55 10.58 7.91
CA LEU A 67 26.11 10.47 8.15
C LEU A 67 25.50 11.75 8.71
N ILE A 68 26.04 12.29 9.81
CA ILE A 68 25.42 13.41 10.51
C ILE A 68 25.41 14.69 9.65
N PRO A 69 26.52 15.09 9.00
CA PRO A 69 26.49 16.23 8.08
C PRO A 69 25.60 16.01 6.86
N LYS A 70 25.49 14.77 6.36
CA LYS A 70 24.61 14.44 5.23
C LYS A 70 23.15 14.66 5.60
N LEU A 71 22.72 14.17 6.76
CA LEU A 71 21.32 14.27 7.20
C LEU A 71 20.96 15.70 7.68
N GLY A 72 21.76 16.28 8.58
CA GLY A 72 21.41 17.57 9.20
C GLY A 72 21.53 18.80 8.28
N ARG A 73 22.08 18.65 7.07
CA ARG A 73 21.98 19.67 6.02
C ARG A 73 20.66 19.61 5.24
N GLU A 74 19.96 18.49 5.31
CA GLU A 74 18.78 18.21 4.49
C GLU A 74 17.47 18.27 5.28
N ILE A 75 17.50 17.99 6.59
CA ILE A 75 16.32 17.94 7.46
C ILE A 75 16.69 18.31 8.91
N ASP A 76 15.71 18.77 9.70
CA ASP A 76 15.93 19.00 11.13
C ASP A 76 16.15 17.65 11.84
N LEU A 77 17.39 17.44 12.29
CA LEU A 77 17.90 16.16 12.75
C LEU A 77 17.87 16.07 14.28
N LEU A 78 17.35 14.96 14.79
CA LEU A 78 17.44 14.55 16.19
C LEU A 78 18.33 13.30 16.30
N PRO A 79 19.63 13.46 16.63
CA PRO A 79 20.48 12.31 16.96
C PRO A 79 20.16 11.78 18.36
N CYS A 80 19.90 10.48 18.46
CA CYS A 80 19.74 9.74 19.71
C CYS A 80 21.07 9.11 20.14
N LEU A 81 21.69 9.66 21.19
CA LEU A 81 22.96 9.18 21.72
C LEU A 81 22.70 8.09 22.76
N HIS A 82 23.11 6.86 22.46
CA HIS A 82 22.85 5.69 23.32
C HIS A 82 23.98 4.65 23.23
N TYR A 83 23.83 3.55 23.98
CA TYR A 83 24.70 2.38 24.03
C TYR A 83 26.13 2.59 24.51
N THR A 84 26.43 2.06 25.69
CA THR A 84 27.78 2.06 26.23
C THR A 84 28.68 1.11 25.44
N PRO A 85 29.90 1.49 25.04
CA PRO A 85 30.86 0.55 24.48
C PRO A 85 31.08 -0.64 25.44
N PRO A 86 31.00 -1.90 24.98
CA PRO A 86 31.16 -3.07 25.85
C PRO A 86 32.44 -3.06 26.70
N SER A 87 33.52 -2.43 26.22
CA SER A 87 34.79 -2.26 26.95
C SER A 87 34.72 -1.25 28.10
N LEU A 88 33.75 -0.34 28.10
CA LEU A 88 33.54 0.67 29.13
C LEU A 88 32.36 0.32 30.05
N SER A 89 31.56 -0.67 29.68
CA SER A 89 30.35 -1.12 30.39
C SER A 89 30.67 -1.95 31.62
N ARG A 90 29.92 -1.74 32.70
CA ARG A 90 29.97 -2.55 33.93
C ARG A 90 29.59 -4.01 33.72
N THR A 91 28.77 -4.30 32.70
CA THR A 91 28.26 -5.65 32.41
C THR A 91 28.92 -6.28 31.19
N GLY A 92 29.83 -5.56 30.52
CA GLY A 92 30.42 -5.99 29.25
C GLY A 92 29.43 -5.99 28.08
N ARG A 93 28.27 -5.35 28.23
CA ARG A 93 27.20 -5.24 27.22
C ARG A 93 26.84 -3.79 26.96
N SER A 94 26.28 -3.52 25.78
CA SER A 94 25.95 -2.15 25.39
C SER A 94 24.82 -1.50 26.18
N SER A 95 23.94 -2.30 26.78
CA SER A 95 22.89 -1.84 27.70
C SER A 95 23.37 -1.60 29.13
N GLY A 96 24.60 -1.98 29.48
CA GLY A 96 25.14 -1.74 30.82
C GLY A 96 25.58 -0.29 31.01
N ALA A 97 25.37 0.23 32.22
CA ALA A 97 25.93 1.52 32.62
C ALA A 97 27.47 1.53 32.46
N PRO A 98 28.09 2.66 32.05
CA PRO A 98 29.54 2.76 32.02
C PRO A 98 30.15 2.67 33.42
N ALA A 99 31.38 2.17 33.51
CA ALA A 99 32.12 2.10 34.76
C ALA A 99 32.32 3.50 35.37
N ASP A 100 32.65 4.48 34.51
CA ASP A 100 32.66 5.91 34.83
C ASP A 100 31.48 6.62 34.15
N LEU A 101 30.52 7.12 34.94
CA LEU A 101 29.30 7.75 34.42
C LEU A 101 29.58 9.07 33.69
N LYS A 102 30.66 9.79 34.07
CA LYS A 102 31.07 11.04 33.41
C LYS A 102 31.47 10.81 31.95
N SER A 103 31.97 9.62 31.62
CA SER A 103 32.41 9.28 30.27
C SER A 103 31.29 9.43 29.22
N TYR A 104 30.03 9.25 29.60
CA TYR A 104 28.91 9.51 28.68
C TYR A 104 28.73 11.01 28.39
N ALA A 105 28.82 11.88 29.40
CA ALA A 105 28.77 13.33 29.20
C ALA A 105 29.97 13.84 28.38
N ASP A 106 31.16 13.25 28.57
CA ASP A 106 32.34 13.54 27.74
C ASP A 106 32.13 13.13 26.28
N PHE A 107 31.49 11.98 26.03
CA PHE A 107 31.12 11.57 24.68
C PHE A 107 30.08 12.51 24.06
N VAL A 108 29.06 12.93 24.82
CA VAL A 108 28.09 13.93 24.38
C VAL A 108 28.78 15.24 24.00
N ASP A 109 29.70 15.76 24.83
CA ASP A 109 30.47 16.97 24.51
C ASP A 109 31.31 16.83 23.23
N HIS A 110 31.93 15.66 23.04
CA HIS A 110 32.66 15.33 21.82
C HIS A 110 31.75 15.37 20.58
N VAL A 111 30.57 14.75 20.64
CA VAL A 111 29.57 14.78 19.57
C VAL A 111 29.08 16.21 19.29
N LEU A 112 28.77 16.99 20.33
CA LEU A 112 28.34 18.38 20.19
C LEU A 112 29.43 19.24 19.55
N THR A 113 30.68 19.08 19.96
CA THR A 113 31.82 19.82 19.40
C THR A 113 32.02 19.50 17.92
N ARG A 114 31.88 18.22 17.55
CA ARG A 114 32.16 17.76 16.19
C ARG A 114 31.01 18.00 15.22
N TYR A 115 29.77 17.79 15.67
CA TYR A 115 28.60 17.73 14.80
C TYR A 115 27.49 18.72 15.16
N GLY A 116 27.58 19.42 16.30
CA GLY A 116 26.48 20.25 16.83
C GLY A 116 26.02 21.41 15.94
N GLN A 117 26.72 21.74 14.86
CA GLN A 117 26.24 22.69 13.84
C GLN A 117 25.10 22.14 12.97
N TYR A 118 24.86 20.82 13.00
CA TYR A 118 23.90 20.13 12.12
C TYR A 118 22.56 19.80 12.81
N PHE A 119 22.44 20.09 14.11
CA PHE A 119 21.23 19.83 14.89
C PHE A 119 21.15 20.80 16.07
N SER A 120 19.94 21.11 16.51
CA SER A 120 19.68 21.99 17.66
C SER A 120 19.35 21.20 18.94
N HIS A 121 18.83 19.99 18.78
CA HIS A 121 18.42 19.11 19.86
C HIS A 121 19.25 17.84 19.85
N ILE A 122 19.40 17.22 21.02
CA ILE A 122 19.99 15.88 21.16
C ILE A 122 19.08 15.04 22.03
N GLU A 123 18.83 13.80 21.65
CA GLU A 123 18.13 12.85 22.50
C GLU A 123 19.14 12.03 23.29
N LEU A 124 18.90 11.94 24.60
CA LEU A 124 19.76 11.25 25.54
C LEU A 124 19.11 9.93 25.94
N TRP A 125 19.70 8.87 25.40
CA TRP A 125 19.30 7.48 25.52
C TRP A 125 18.01 7.10 24.77
N ASN A 126 17.88 5.82 24.44
CA ASN A 126 16.68 5.22 23.83
C ASN A 126 16.07 4.22 24.82
N GLU A 127 14.74 4.20 24.97
CA GLU A 127 13.99 3.17 25.71
C GLU A 127 14.62 2.66 27.03
N PRO A 128 14.90 3.52 28.02
CA PRO A 128 15.66 3.14 29.22
C PRO A 128 14.96 2.12 30.13
N ASN A 129 13.69 1.78 29.90
CA ASN A 129 12.99 0.69 30.60
C ASN A 129 13.03 -0.66 29.84
N ASN A 130 13.62 -0.70 28.64
CA ASN A 130 13.91 -1.91 27.89
C ASN A 130 15.29 -2.48 28.29
N LEU A 131 15.36 -3.77 28.65
CA LEU A 131 16.60 -4.42 29.07
C LEU A 131 17.69 -4.49 27.98
N LEU A 132 17.27 -4.39 26.72
CA LEU A 132 18.18 -4.37 25.58
C LEU A 132 18.81 -2.99 25.37
N ASP A 133 18.23 -1.93 25.94
CA ASP A 133 18.75 -0.57 25.90
C ASP A 133 19.40 -0.13 27.23
N TRP A 134 18.84 -0.54 28.38
CA TRP A 134 19.39 -0.29 29.70
C TRP A 134 19.16 -1.47 30.65
N ASP A 135 20.24 -2.02 31.22
CA ASP A 135 20.16 -3.15 32.16
C ASP A 135 19.74 -2.67 33.57
N TRP A 136 18.47 -2.32 33.71
CA TRP A 136 17.88 -1.89 34.98
C TRP A 136 17.91 -2.96 36.08
N ARG A 137 18.35 -4.20 35.81
CA ARG A 137 18.59 -5.21 36.88
C ARG A 137 19.80 -4.84 37.73
N GLU A 138 20.77 -4.16 37.12
CA GLU A 138 21.98 -3.64 37.77
C GLU A 138 21.80 -2.19 38.27
N ASP A 139 20.73 -1.52 37.83
CA ASP A 139 20.36 -0.16 38.22
C ASP A 139 18.87 -0.08 38.61
N LYS A 140 18.46 -0.91 39.58
CA LYS A 140 17.04 -1.17 39.92
C LYS A 140 16.26 0.06 40.32
N ASP A 141 16.95 1.05 40.86
CA ASP A 141 16.36 2.31 41.25
C ASP A 141 16.62 3.40 40.21
N PHE A 142 17.35 3.17 39.11
CA PHE A 142 17.73 4.17 38.10
C PHE A 142 18.71 5.26 38.57
N LEU A 143 19.51 5.04 39.62
CA LEU A 143 20.44 6.07 40.11
C LEU A 143 21.58 6.30 39.13
N LEU A 144 22.14 5.22 38.58
CA LEU A 144 23.21 5.31 37.60
C LEU A 144 22.73 6.02 36.32
N PHE A 145 21.53 5.68 35.87
CA PHE A 145 20.90 6.32 34.72
C PHE A 145 20.68 7.82 34.95
N CYS A 146 20.06 8.20 36.05
CA CYS A 146 19.77 9.62 36.34
C CYS A 146 21.03 10.45 36.50
N GLU A 147 22.07 9.94 37.16
CA GLU A 147 23.34 10.64 37.30
C GLU A 147 24.01 10.83 35.93
N MET A 148 24.07 9.77 35.11
CA MET A 148 24.67 9.78 33.78
C MET A 148 23.94 10.73 32.82
N VAL A 149 22.63 10.54 32.66
CA VAL A 149 21.80 11.31 31.71
C VAL A 149 21.58 12.74 32.20
N GLY A 150 21.37 12.93 33.51
CA GLY A 150 21.22 14.26 34.10
C GLY A 150 22.48 15.12 33.94
N ALA A 151 23.67 14.55 34.14
CA ALA A 151 24.94 15.25 33.92
C ALA A 151 25.13 15.63 32.44
N ALA A 152 24.85 14.70 31.51
CA ALA A 152 24.93 14.95 30.08
C ALA A 152 23.93 16.03 29.63
N ALA A 153 22.67 15.98 30.08
CA ALA A 153 21.63 16.96 29.78
C ALA A 153 22.01 18.35 30.29
N TYR A 154 22.42 18.45 31.55
CA TYR A 154 22.88 19.69 32.15
C TYR A 154 24.03 20.32 31.35
N TRP A 155 25.01 19.50 30.93
CA TRP A 155 26.15 19.96 30.16
C TRP A 155 25.77 20.42 28.75
N ALA A 156 24.97 19.63 28.03
CA ALA A 156 24.48 19.98 26.69
C ALA A 156 23.72 21.32 26.70
N LYS A 157 22.90 21.54 27.74
CA LYS A 157 22.18 22.81 27.95
C LYS A 157 23.11 23.98 28.20
N HIS A 158 24.14 23.81 29.03
CA HIS A 158 25.18 24.83 29.25
C HIS A 158 25.97 25.16 27.98
N ARG A 159 26.14 24.17 27.12
CA ARG A 159 26.77 24.30 25.81
C ARG A 159 25.88 25.02 24.78
N GLY A 160 24.57 25.15 25.03
CA GLY A 160 23.61 25.86 24.19
C GLY A 160 22.72 24.97 23.31
N TRP A 161 22.73 23.65 23.51
CA TRP A 161 21.84 22.69 22.83
C TRP A 161 20.66 22.33 23.72
N GLN A 162 19.61 21.79 23.09
CA GLN A 162 18.36 21.42 23.77
C GLN A 162 18.31 19.90 24.01
N PRO A 163 18.61 19.42 25.23
CA PRO A 163 18.49 18.01 25.58
C PRO A 163 17.03 17.52 25.59
N VAL A 164 16.82 16.35 24.99
CA VAL A 164 15.56 15.60 24.99
C VAL A 164 15.81 14.31 25.80
N LEU A 165 14.97 14.02 26.78
CA LEU A 165 15.01 12.74 27.47
C LEU A 165 14.33 11.67 26.60
N GLY A 166 15.00 10.57 26.30
CA GLY A 166 14.39 9.48 25.53
C GLY A 166 13.15 8.89 26.18
N GLY A 167 12.18 8.48 25.34
CA GLY A 167 10.92 7.92 25.81
C GLY A 167 11.04 6.45 26.25
N PRO A 168 10.33 6.02 27.32
CA PRO A 168 10.19 4.61 27.67
C PRO A 168 9.17 3.90 26.77
N CYS A 169 9.38 2.59 26.52
CA CYS A 169 8.48 1.72 25.76
C CYS A 169 8.22 0.40 26.54
N PRO A 170 6.97 0.10 26.95
CA PRO A 170 5.80 0.98 26.93
C PRO A 170 5.98 2.18 27.89
N PHE A 171 5.10 3.18 27.77
CA PHE A 171 5.10 4.34 28.67
C PHE A 171 4.93 3.95 30.14
N ASP A 172 5.80 4.47 31.00
CA ASP A 172 5.78 4.24 32.45
C ASP A 172 5.74 5.57 33.24
N PRO A 173 4.60 5.93 33.85
CA PRO A 173 4.46 7.15 34.63
C PRO A 173 5.26 7.12 35.95
N TYR A 174 5.50 5.95 36.53
CA TYR A 174 6.32 5.82 37.75
C TYR A 174 7.78 6.11 37.44
N TRP A 175 8.29 5.54 36.35
CA TRP A 175 9.63 5.83 35.86
C TRP A 175 9.80 7.33 35.57
N LEU A 176 8.85 7.96 34.88
CA LEU A 176 8.93 9.38 34.57
C LEU A 176 8.92 10.25 35.84
N ASN A 177 8.06 9.92 36.82
CA ASN A 177 8.06 10.62 38.11
C ASN A 177 9.41 10.51 38.82
N LEU A 178 10.04 9.33 38.77
CA LEU A 178 11.36 9.08 39.33
C LEU A 178 12.45 9.93 38.67
N MET A 179 12.39 10.11 37.34
CA MET A 179 13.29 11.02 36.61
C MET A 179 13.13 12.47 37.09
N GLY A 180 11.91 12.87 37.44
CA GLY A 180 11.61 14.17 38.02
C GLY A 180 12.17 14.35 39.42
N GLU A 181 11.91 13.41 40.32
CA GLU A 181 12.40 13.41 41.70
C GLU A 181 13.93 13.43 41.79
N ARG A 182 14.61 12.92 40.75
CA ARG A 182 16.07 12.85 40.64
C ARG A 182 16.68 13.98 39.82
N GLY A 183 15.87 14.96 39.43
CA GLY A 183 16.33 16.20 38.81
C GLY A 183 16.58 16.15 37.31
N VAL A 184 16.41 14.99 36.64
CA VAL A 184 16.60 14.88 35.19
C VAL A 184 15.60 15.75 34.43
N LEU A 185 14.33 15.73 34.83
CA LEU A 185 13.29 16.55 34.17
C LEU A 185 13.55 18.06 34.28
N GLY A 186 14.26 18.50 35.33
CA GLY A 186 14.62 19.90 35.54
C GLY A 186 15.70 20.41 34.59
N VAL A 187 16.41 19.54 33.88
CA VAL A 187 17.54 19.89 33.00
C VAL A 187 17.33 19.54 31.53
N VAL A 188 16.16 19.00 31.16
CA VAL A 188 15.77 18.72 29.77
C VAL A 188 14.82 19.78 29.20
N ASP A 189 14.73 19.87 27.88
CA ASP A 189 13.85 20.80 27.15
C ASP A 189 12.65 20.08 26.52
N ALA A 190 12.75 18.76 26.31
CA ALA A 190 11.64 17.92 25.91
C ALA A 190 11.75 16.53 26.54
N VAL A 191 10.62 15.83 26.61
CA VAL A 191 10.53 14.45 27.08
C VAL A 191 9.88 13.59 26.01
N GLY A 192 10.56 12.51 25.67
CA GLY A 192 10.14 11.53 24.68
C GLY A 192 9.03 10.61 25.19
N PHE A 193 8.23 10.13 24.26
CA PHE A 193 7.15 9.17 24.45
C PHE A 193 7.21 8.14 23.33
N HIS A 194 7.25 6.86 23.69
CA HIS A 194 7.16 5.75 22.72
C HIS A 194 5.80 5.06 22.85
N GLY A 195 5.18 4.75 21.71
CA GLY A 195 3.94 3.99 21.70
C GLY A 195 3.60 3.41 20.33
N PHE A 196 3.18 2.16 20.29
CA PHE A 196 2.83 1.38 19.11
C PHE A 196 1.40 0.81 19.22
N PRO A 197 0.37 1.67 19.31
CA PRO A 197 -1.01 1.26 19.53
C PRO A 197 -1.55 0.46 18.35
N GLY A 198 -1.91 -0.80 18.59
CA GLY A 198 -2.37 -1.73 17.55
C GLY A 198 -1.30 -2.73 17.08
N THR A 199 -0.03 -2.52 17.46
CA THR A 199 1.07 -3.45 17.18
C THR A 199 1.45 -4.24 18.42
N TRP A 200 1.94 -3.56 19.47
CA TRP A 200 2.31 -4.19 20.74
C TRP A 200 1.38 -3.73 21.88
N ASP A 201 1.10 -2.43 22.00
CA ASP A 201 0.31 -1.88 23.12
C ASP A 201 -1.17 -2.28 23.13
N SER A 202 -1.70 -2.81 22.03
CA SER A 202 -3.09 -3.32 21.97
C SER A 202 -3.25 -4.74 22.51
N GLU A 203 -2.19 -5.54 22.52
CA GLU A 203 -2.27 -6.96 22.91
C GLU A 203 -2.17 -7.15 24.43
N GLU A 204 -1.60 -6.18 25.15
CA GLU A 204 -1.51 -6.22 26.61
C GLU A 204 -2.77 -5.71 27.33
N GLY A 205 -3.75 -5.15 26.60
CA GLY A 205 -4.96 -4.58 27.20
C GLY A 205 -4.72 -3.33 28.06
N THR A 206 -3.51 -2.76 28.00
CA THR A 206 -3.01 -1.66 28.84
C THR A 206 -3.06 -0.28 28.16
N TRP A 207 -3.25 -0.20 26.84
CA TRP A 207 -3.33 1.09 26.14
C TRP A 207 -4.65 1.82 26.38
N GLY A 208 -4.65 2.79 27.29
CA GLY A 208 -5.84 3.59 27.60
C GLY A 208 -6.09 4.76 26.65
N GLY A 209 -5.28 4.89 25.59
CA GLY A 209 -5.40 5.94 24.58
C GLY A 209 -4.41 7.09 24.77
N TRP A 210 -4.14 7.80 23.68
CA TRP A 210 -3.21 8.93 23.66
C TRP A 210 -3.54 10.00 24.69
N ASP A 211 -4.81 10.41 24.79
CA ASP A 211 -5.22 11.49 25.71
C ASP A 211 -4.93 11.16 27.17
N MET A 212 -5.11 9.88 27.55
CA MET A 212 -4.83 9.42 28.91
C MET A 212 -3.33 9.48 29.21
N HIS A 213 -2.51 8.85 28.37
CA HIS A 213 -1.07 8.74 28.60
C HIS A 213 -0.37 10.10 28.50
N LEU A 214 -0.68 10.92 27.49
CA LEU A 214 -0.09 12.25 27.33
C LEU A 214 -0.58 13.21 28.43
N GLY A 215 -1.82 13.08 28.89
CA GLY A 215 -2.34 13.84 30.03
C GLY A 215 -1.62 13.49 31.34
N GLU A 216 -1.38 12.20 31.59
CA GLU A 216 -0.61 11.75 32.76
C GLU A 216 0.85 12.22 32.69
N MET A 217 1.48 12.09 31.52
CA MET A 217 2.82 12.60 31.25
C MET A 217 2.91 14.11 31.53
N ARG A 218 1.96 14.92 31.02
CA ARG A 218 1.91 16.37 31.25
C ARG A 218 1.81 16.71 32.75
N ASN A 219 0.92 16.04 33.48
CA ASN A 219 0.76 16.23 34.93
C ASN A 219 2.05 15.93 35.71
N ILE A 220 2.84 14.95 35.26
CA ILE A 220 4.12 14.64 35.89
C ILE A 220 5.15 15.72 35.56
N ILE A 221 5.31 16.06 34.28
CA ILE A 221 6.32 17.02 33.82
C ILE A 221 6.07 18.41 34.46
N ASP A 222 4.82 18.85 34.58
CA ASP A 222 4.48 20.16 35.17
C ASP A 222 4.96 20.36 36.61
N ARG A 223 5.13 19.26 37.37
CA ARG A 223 5.65 19.33 38.74
C ARG A 223 7.14 19.66 38.81
N PHE A 224 7.88 19.42 37.72
CA PHE A 224 9.34 19.54 37.68
C PHE A 224 9.84 20.55 36.66
N ASN A 225 9.17 20.69 35.52
CA ASN A 225 9.53 21.58 34.41
C ASN A 225 8.31 21.83 33.49
N ASP A 226 7.48 22.81 33.84
CA ASP A 226 6.27 23.20 33.10
C ASP A 226 6.53 23.69 31.66
N LYS A 227 7.79 23.94 31.29
CA LYS A 227 8.20 24.37 29.95
C LYS A 227 8.68 23.25 29.06
N ALA A 228 8.95 22.06 29.60
CA ALA A 228 9.43 20.95 28.78
C ALA A 228 8.33 20.50 27.80
N GLU A 229 8.70 20.34 26.54
CA GLU A 229 7.82 19.84 25.48
C GLU A 229 7.57 18.33 25.62
N ILE A 230 6.47 17.85 25.03
CA ILE A 230 6.17 16.41 24.91
C ILE A 230 6.38 16.00 23.46
N TRP A 231 7.32 15.09 23.23
CA TRP A 231 7.65 14.61 21.90
C TRP A 231 7.29 13.14 21.79
N ILE A 232 6.54 12.76 20.75
CA ILE A 232 6.41 11.35 20.36
C ILE A 232 7.67 11.01 19.58
N THR A 233 8.72 10.59 20.29
CA THR A 233 10.04 10.28 19.73
C THR A 233 10.03 8.97 18.96
N GLU A 234 9.03 8.11 19.19
CA GLU A 234 8.84 6.90 18.40
C GLU A 234 7.39 6.39 18.46
N THR A 235 6.75 6.23 17.30
CA THR A 235 5.45 5.55 17.19
C THR A 235 5.29 4.93 15.82
N GLY A 236 4.56 3.83 15.71
CA GLY A 236 4.35 3.19 14.42
C GLY A 236 3.21 2.17 14.42
N TYR A 237 2.97 1.60 13.25
CA TYR A 237 2.02 0.51 13.08
C TYR A 237 2.55 -0.49 12.05
N SER A 238 2.63 -1.76 12.46
CA SER A 238 3.16 -2.83 11.63
C SER A 238 2.10 -3.35 10.64
N THR A 239 2.42 -3.33 9.35
CA THR A 239 1.57 -3.83 8.27
C THR A 239 1.79 -5.31 7.98
N TRP A 240 2.26 -6.11 8.94
CA TRP A 240 2.55 -7.54 8.74
C TRP A 240 1.32 -8.36 8.32
N ARG A 241 0.11 -7.84 8.57
CA ARG A 241 -1.17 -8.41 8.12
C ARG A 241 -1.70 -7.80 6.81
N ASN A 242 -0.91 -6.93 6.17
CA ASN A 242 -1.26 -6.19 4.95
C ASN A 242 -2.38 -5.16 5.13
N ASP A 243 -2.47 -4.58 6.31
CA ASP A 243 -3.45 -3.59 6.74
C ASP A 243 -2.90 -2.15 6.62
N GLU A 244 -2.41 -1.79 5.44
CA GLU A 244 -1.80 -0.47 5.16
C GLU A 244 -2.74 0.71 5.43
N MET A 245 -4.06 0.51 5.29
CA MET A 245 -5.05 1.52 5.66
C MET A 245 -5.06 1.80 7.17
N GLU A 246 -4.85 0.78 7.99
CA GLU A 246 -4.76 0.99 9.44
C GLU A 246 -3.48 1.73 9.79
N GLN A 247 -2.36 1.46 9.11
CA GLN A 247 -1.13 2.27 9.23
C GLN A 247 -1.41 3.76 8.93
N ALA A 248 -2.10 4.06 7.83
CA ALA A 248 -2.50 5.41 7.46
C ALA A 248 -3.39 6.08 8.53
N ARG A 249 -4.39 5.37 9.06
CA ARG A 249 -5.27 5.89 10.13
C ARG A 249 -4.52 6.15 11.44
N ARG A 250 -3.59 5.25 11.81
CA ARG A 250 -2.78 5.36 13.02
C ARG A 250 -1.82 6.54 12.93
N PHE A 251 -1.25 6.78 11.75
CA PHE A 251 -0.45 7.97 11.48
C PHE A 251 -1.26 9.25 11.69
N VAL A 252 -2.43 9.39 11.06
CA VAL A 252 -3.30 10.57 11.22
C VAL A 252 -3.71 10.76 12.67
N ARG A 253 -4.06 9.68 13.36
CA ARG A 253 -4.41 9.74 14.78
C ARG A 253 -3.24 10.23 15.62
N ALA A 254 -2.05 9.64 15.46
CA ALA A 254 -0.84 10.06 16.18
C ALA A 254 -0.46 11.52 15.89
N LEU A 255 -0.65 11.99 14.66
CA LEU A 255 -0.40 13.39 14.30
C LEU A 255 -1.38 14.37 14.97
N SER A 256 -2.61 13.92 15.29
CA SER A 256 -3.69 14.74 15.85
C SER A 256 -3.65 14.95 17.36
N VAL A 257 -2.82 14.19 18.10
CA VAL A 257 -2.73 14.26 19.57
C VAL A 257 -1.98 15.51 20.04
N PRO A 258 -2.12 15.94 21.31
CA PRO A 258 -1.45 17.13 21.83
C PRO A 258 0.02 16.85 22.20
N ALA A 259 0.86 16.57 21.20
CA ALA A 259 2.31 16.51 21.32
C ALA A 259 2.96 17.61 20.46
N ASP A 260 4.10 18.14 20.90
CA ASP A 260 4.81 19.24 20.23
C ASP A 260 5.55 18.76 18.98
N ARG A 261 6.04 17.51 19.01
CA ARG A 261 6.65 16.83 17.86
C ARG A 261 6.26 15.36 17.80
N MET A 262 6.29 14.79 16.60
CA MET A 262 5.96 13.39 16.36
C MET A 262 6.88 12.79 15.30
N TYR A 263 7.43 11.62 15.60
CA TYR A 263 8.29 10.82 14.73
C TYR A 263 7.67 9.45 14.49
N TRP A 264 7.43 9.11 13.22
CA TRP A 264 6.87 7.83 12.81
C TRP A 264 7.97 6.81 12.51
N TYR A 265 7.91 5.64 13.13
CA TYR A 265 8.78 4.50 12.87
C TYR A 265 8.12 3.58 11.84
N SER A 266 8.67 3.39 10.64
CA SER A 266 9.89 3.99 10.05
C SER A 266 9.64 4.40 8.59
N TRP A 267 10.65 4.89 7.87
CA TRP A 267 10.50 5.08 6.43
C TRP A 267 10.50 3.73 5.72
N ARG A 268 11.55 2.91 5.93
CA ARG A 268 11.75 1.64 5.22
C ARG A 268 11.60 0.43 6.14
N ASP A 269 10.90 -0.61 5.66
CA ASP A 269 10.86 -1.92 6.32
C ASP A 269 12.27 -2.50 6.52
N VAL A 270 12.46 -3.22 7.62
CA VAL A 270 13.71 -3.93 7.88
C VAL A 270 13.84 -5.12 6.90
N PRO A 271 14.99 -5.32 6.23
CA PRO A 271 15.21 -6.47 5.38
C PRO A 271 15.06 -7.80 6.16
N PRO A 272 14.49 -8.85 5.56
CA PRO A 272 14.20 -10.12 6.24
C PRO A 272 15.45 -10.89 6.72
N ASP A 273 16.63 -10.58 6.17
CA ASP A 273 17.93 -11.14 6.53
C ASP A 273 18.67 -10.31 7.58
N VAL A 274 18.11 -9.16 7.96
CA VAL A 274 18.68 -8.26 8.95
C VAL A 274 18.10 -8.56 10.34
N PRO A 275 18.92 -8.81 11.37
CA PRO A 275 18.42 -9.00 12.72
C PRO A 275 17.91 -7.67 13.30
N VAL A 276 16.81 -7.76 14.04
CA VAL A 276 16.36 -6.72 14.98
C VAL A 276 17.06 -6.93 16.32
N GLN A 277 16.83 -6.06 17.30
CA GLN A 277 17.57 -6.03 18.56
C GLN A 277 17.45 -7.34 19.35
N GLU A 278 16.28 -7.97 19.31
CA GLU A 278 15.95 -9.25 19.94
C GLU A 278 16.50 -10.47 19.17
N GLY A 279 16.93 -10.27 17.93
CA GLY A 279 17.44 -11.30 17.04
C GLY A 279 16.69 -11.39 15.71
N LEU A 280 17.16 -12.30 14.85
CA LEU A 280 16.56 -12.52 13.53
C LEU A 280 15.20 -13.20 13.67
N TRP A 281 14.15 -12.64 13.05
CA TRP A 281 12.79 -13.17 13.05
C TRP A 281 12.18 -13.39 14.45
N PHE A 282 12.63 -12.64 15.46
CA PHE A 282 12.04 -12.73 16.81
C PHE A 282 10.53 -12.46 16.80
N ASP A 283 10.14 -11.38 16.12
CA ASP A 283 8.74 -11.02 15.91
C ASP A 283 8.61 -10.41 14.49
N PRO A 284 7.76 -10.97 13.61
CA PRO A 284 7.61 -10.48 12.24
C PRO A 284 7.13 -9.02 12.19
N ARG A 285 6.51 -8.49 13.24
CA ARG A 285 5.98 -7.12 13.27
C ARG A 285 7.07 -6.07 13.04
N HIS A 286 8.28 -6.28 13.56
CA HIS A 286 9.39 -5.32 13.40
C HIS A 286 9.80 -5.13 11.93
N TYR A 287 9.57 -6.14 11.09
CA TYR A 287 9.97 -6.13 9.68
C TYR A 287 8.99 -5.41 8.76
N HIS A 288 7.86 -4.91 9.30
CA HIS A 288 6.75 -4.37 8.51
C HIS A 288 6.26 -2.99 9.00
N LEU A 289 7.09 -2.21 9.68
CA LEU A 289 6.75 -0.89 10.21
C LEU A 289 6.96 0.28 9.22
N GLY A 290 7.71 0.06 8.16
CA GLY A 290 8.06 1.09 7.17
C GLY A 290 6.85 1.61 6.41
N ALA A 291 6.90 2.88 6.00
CA ALA A 291 6.01 3.46 5.01
C ALA A 291 6.29 2.94 3.58
N VAL A 292 7.48 2.38 3.35
CA VAL A 292 7.86 1.65 2.14
C VAL A 292 8.40 0.25 2.50
N THR A 293 8.33 -0.69 1.55
CA THR A 293 8.92 -2.03 1.72
C THR A 293 10.45 -1.97 1.78
N HIS A 294 11.10 -3.07 2.17
CA HIS A 294 12.57 -3.13 2.25
C HIS A 294 13.25 -2.94 0.87
N GLU A 295 12.50 -3.20 -0.21
CA GLU A 295 12.87 -2.97 -1.62
C GLU A 295 12.50 -1.55 -2.12
N ASN A 296 12.16 -0.65 -1.20
CA ASN A 296 11.74 0.73 -1.47
C ASN A 296 10.44 0.87 -2.29
N GLN A 297 9.54 -0.12 -2.24
CA GLN A 297 8.22 0.01 -2.88
C GLN A 297 7.26 0.76 -1.95
N PRO A 298 6.62 1.86 -2.41
CA PRO A 298 5.81 2.69 -1.53
C PRO A 298 4.47 2.01 -1.16
N LYS A 299 4.23 1.85 0.15
CA LYS A 299 2.94 1.45 0.70
C LYS A 299 1.95 2.61 0.67
N LEU A 300 0.71 2.37 1.06
CA LEU A 300 -0.35 3.37 1.05
C LEU A 300 0.02 4.67 1.79
N LEU A 301 0.62 4.58 2.98
CA LEU A 301 1.05 5.76 3.73
C LEU A 301 2.03 6.62 2.92
N ALA A 302 3.12 6.03 2.39
CA ALA A 302 4.09 6.76 1.57
C ALA A 302 3.46 7.33 0.30
N ARG A 303 2.61 6.57 -0.41
CA ARG A 303 1.93 7.05 -1.62
C ARG A 303 1.06 8.28 -1.33
N LEU A 304 0.24 8.24 -0.28
CA LEU A 304 -0.64 9.35 0.06
C LEU A 304 0.15 10.60 0.47
N LEU A 305 1.21 10.43 1.27
CA LEU A 305 2.09 11.53 1.67
C LEU A 305 2.81 12.15 0.46
N MET A 306 3.40 11.35 -0.43
CA MET A 306 4.12 11.86 -1.61
C MET A 306 3.20 12.52 -2.63
N GLU A 307 1.98 12.03 -2.83
CA GLU A 307 1.10 12.55 -3.87
C GLU A 307 0.29 13.78 -3.44
N GLY A 308 0.03 13.97 -2.14
CA GLY A 308 -0.79 15.08 -1.65
C GLY A 308 -0.64 15.42 -0.17
N GLY A 309 0.40 14.91 0.48
CA GLY A 309 0.71 15.20 1.88
C GLY A 309 -0.35 14.73 2.87
N VAL A 310 -0.33 15.37 4.04
CA VAL A 310 -1.25 15.09 5.16
C VAL A 310 -2.71 15.29 4.76
N ASP A 311 -3.03 16.30 3.94
CA ASP A 311 -4.41 16.59 3.53
C ASP A 311 -5.04 15.42 2.76
N ARG A 312 -4.29 14.83 1.82
CA ARG A 312 -4.76 13.66 1.07
C ARG A 312 -4.86 12.42 1.97
N LEU A 313 -3.90 12.25 2.86
CA LEU A 313 -3.92 11.17 3.84
C LEU A 313 -5.17 11.26 4.73
N GLU A 314 -5.48 12.44 5.26
CA GLU A 314 -6.70 12.68 6.05
C GLU A 314 -7.97 12.44 5.23
N GLN A 315 -8.01 12.91 3.98
CA GLN A 315 -9.15 12.70 3.09
C GLN A 315 -9.44 11.21 2.94
N VAL A 316 -8.42 10.40 2.64
CA VAL A 316 -8.58 8.94 2.45
C VAL A 316 -8.86 8.24 3.78
N ALA A 317 -8.20 8.62 4.87
CA ALA A 317 -8.43 8.01 6.20
C ALA A 317 -9.86 8.27 6.73
N ARG A 318 -10.49 9.39 6.33
CA ARG A 318 -11.88 9.75 6.65
C ARG A 318 -12.92 9.00 5.82
N LEU A 319 -12.53 8.32 4.72
CA LEU A 319 -13.43 7.46 3.95
C LEU A 319 -13.74 6.23 4.83
N ALA A 320 -14.74 6.40 5.68
CA ALA A 320 -15.03 5.53 6.79
C ALA A 320 -15.85 4.32 6.35
N THR A 321 -15.56 3.25 7.11
CA THR A 321 -16.30 2.01 7.32
C THR A 321 -17.82 2.19 7.13
N PRO A 322 -18.49 1.25 6.42
CA PRO A 322 -19.89 1.34 6.04
C PRO A 322 -20.78 1.67 7.24
N ASN A 323 -21.54 2.76 7.13
CA ASN A 323 -22.68 3.02 8.02
C ASN A 323 -23.95 2.67 7.23
N LEU A 324 -24.19 1.37 7.09
CA LEU A 324 -25.43 0.89 6.46
C LEU A 324 -26.57 1.09 7.45
N ASP A 325 -27.64 1.73 7.01
CA ASP A 325 -28.91 1.72 7.75
C ASP A 325 -29.34 0.26 8.00
N LYS A 326 -29.78 -0.03 9.22
CA LYS A 326 -30.26 -1.37 9.59
C LYS A 326 -31.36 -1.82 8.62
N GLY A 327 -31.08 -2.88 7.85
CA GLY A 327 -32.03 -3.48 6.91
C GLY A 327 -31.74 -3.23 5.42
N ALA A 328 -30.71 -2.45 5.07
CA ALA A 328 -30.24 -2.36 3.69
C ALA A 328 -29.63 -3.70 3.23
N ALA A 329 -29.89 -4.10 1.98
CA ALA A 329 -29.32 -5.30 1.37
C ALA A 329 -28.39 -4.89 0.21
N PRO A 330 -27.15 -4.47 0.50
CA PRO A 330 -26.29 -3.84 -0.50
C PRO A 330 -25.71 -4.85 -1.49
N ILE A 331 -25.31 -4.34 -2.65
CA ILE A 331 -24.38 -5.04 -3.55
C ILE A 331 -22.97 -4.88 -2.99
N VAL A 332 -22.29 -5.99 -2.71
CA VAL A 332 -20.90 -5.97 -2.23
C VAL A 332 -19.96 -6.22 -3.39
N ILE A 333 -19.00 -5.32 -3.58
CA ILE A 333 -18.00 -5.41 -4.65
C ILE A 333 -16.62 -5.37 -4.02
N THR A 334 -15.96 -6.52 -3.93
CA THR A 334 -14.55 -6.58 -3.53
C THR A 334 -13.66 -6.19 -4.71
N GLY A 335 -12.58 -5.46 -4.49
CA GLY A 335 -11.83 -4.80 -5.58
C GLY A 335 -12.65 -3.69 -6.23
N GLY A 336 -13.60 -3.11 -5.50
CA GLY A 336 -14.58 -2.15 -6.02
C GLY A 336 -13.99 -0.79 -6.36
N CYS A 337 -12.78 -0.46 -5.88
CA CYS A 337 -12.05 0.73 -6.33
C CYS A 337 -11.27 0.46 -7.63
N GLY A 338 -11.10 -0.81 -8.01
CA GLY A 338 -10.46 -1.21 -9.26
C GLY A 338 -11.24 -0.80 -10.51
N PHE A 339 -10.68 -1.09 -11.68
CA PHE A 339 -11.24 -0.72 -12.98
C PHE A 339 -12.66 -1.28 -13.21
N ILE A 340 -12.83 -2.61 -13.18
CA ILE A 340 -14.13 -3.25 -13.41
C ILE A 340 -15.06 -2.96 -12.23
N GLY A 341 -14.53 -3.02 -11.01
CA GLY A 341 -15.28 -2.80 -9.77
C GLY A 341 -15.92 -1.42 -9.70
N SER A 342 -15.19 -0.36 -10.04
CA SER A 342 -15.70 1.01 -9.97
C SER A 342 -16.78 1.28 -11.04
N ASN A 343 -16.62 0.73 -12.24
CA ASN A 343 -17.66 0.81 -13.28
C ASN A 343 -18.92 0.02 -12.90
N LEU A 344 -18.79 -1.14 -12.24
CA LEU A 344 -19.94 -1.90 -11.76
C LEU A 344 -20.64 -1.21 -10.59
N ALA A 345 -19.87 -0.65 -9.66
CA ALA A 345 -20.37 0.12 -8.52
C ALA A 345 -21.19 1.31 -9.01
N ASP A 346 -20.65 2.11 -9.93
CA ASP A 346 -21.36 3.25 -10.54
C ASP A 346 -22.65 2.80 -11.22
N SER A 347 -22.66 1.67 -11.92
CA SER A 347 -23.87 1.15 -12.56
C SER A 347 -24.99 0.82 -11.56
N TYR A 348 -24.70 0.19 -10.41
CA TYR A 348 -25.73 -0.09 -9.40
C TYR A 348 -26.12 1.15 -8.59
N LEU A 349 -25.17 2.03 -8.30
CA LEU A 349 -25.45 3.30 -7.61
C LEU A 349 -26.36 4.22 -8.43
N GLN A 350 -26.19 4.25 -9.77
CA GLN A 350 -27.09 4.97 -10.68
C GLN A 350 -28.53 4.46 -10.66
N ASP A 351 -28.72 3.16 -10.38
CA ASP A 351 -30.04 2.56 -10.20
C ASP A 351 -30.63 2.82 -8.80
N GLY A 352 -29.88 3.50 -7.92
CA GLY A 352 -30.29 3.77 -6.55
C GLY A 352 -30.18 2.55 -5.63
N GLU A 353 -29.28 1.62 -5.90
CA GLU A 353 -28.90 0.56 -4.96
C GLU A 353 -27.82 1.07 -4.00
N ASP A 354 -27.77 0.51 -2.79
CA ASP A 354 -26.63 0.68 -1.89
C ASP A 354 -25.49 -0.24 -2.32
N VAL A 355 -24.27 0.30 -2.40
CA VAL A 355 -23.09 -0.45 -2.81
C VAL A 355 -22.01 -0.38 -1.74
N VAL A 356 -21.60 -1.54 -1.26
CA VAL A 356 -20.41 -1.70 -0.42
C VAL A 356 -19.21 -1.97 -1.32
N VAL A 357 -18.20 -1.10 -1.28
CA VAL A 357 -16.94 -1.31 -1.99
C VAL A 357 -15.88 -1.75 -0.99
N LEU A 358 -15.40 -2.98 -1.13
CA LEU A 358 -14.31 -3.51 -0.30
C LEU A 358 -13.00 -3.49 -1.08
N ASP A 359 -12.01 -2.75 -0.60
CA ASP A 359 -10.73 -2.59 -1.30
C ASP A 359 -9.60 -2.21 -0.32
N ASN A 360 -8.37 -2.66 -0.54
CA ASN A 360 -7.22 -2.29 0.28
C ASN A 360 -6.45 -1.08 -0.26
N LEU A 361 -6.86 -0.54 -1.42
CA LEU A 361 -6.21 0.55 -2.14
C LEU A 361 -4.76 0.27 -2.53
N GLY A 362 -4.34 -1.01 -2.52
CA GLY A 362 -2.96 -1.42 -2.81
C GLY A 362 -2.51 -1.07 -4.23
N ARG A 363 -3.45 -1.00 -5.18
CA ARG A 363 -3.15 -0.60 -6.56
C ARG A 363 -3.07 0.94 -6.71
N PRO A 364 -1.99 1.49 -7.27
CA PRO A 364 -1.88 2.93 -7.53
C PRO A 364 -3.04 3.48 -8.36
N GLY A 365 -3.59 4.61 -7.93
CA GLY A 365 -4.67 5.35 -8.60
C GLY A 365 -6.08 4.87 -8.27
N VAL A 366 -6.29 3.70 -7.65
CA VAL A 366 -7.67 3.22 -7.36
C VAL A 366 -8.39 4.05 -6.29
N ASP A 367 -7.65 4.74 -5.44
CA ASP A 367 -8.17 5.76 -4.52
C ASP A 367 -8.85 6.92 -5.27
N GLN A 368 -8.40 7.27 -6.48
CA GLN A 368 -9.07 8.26 -7.35
C GLN A 368 -10.44 7.75 -7.84
N ASN A 369 -10.61 6.44 -8.02
CA ASN A 369 -11.91 5.85 -8.32
C ASN A 369 -12.84 5.89 -7.12
N LEU A 370 -12.31 5.67 -5.92
CA LEU A 370 -13.09 5.81 -4.70
C LEU A 370 -13.56 7.25 -4.49
N GLY A 371 -12.67 8.23 -4.69
CA GLY A 371 -13.01 9.65 -4.65
C GLY A 371 -14.12 9.99 -5.65
N TRP A 372 -13.96 9.57 -6.92
CA TRP A 372 -14.97 9.76 -7.96
C TRP A 372 -16.34 9.16 -7.61
N LEU A 373 -16.38 7.92 -7.10
CA LEU A 373 -17.62 7.29 -6.68
C LEU A 373 -18.26 8.06 -5.52
N THR A 374 -17.45 8.50 -4.56
CA THR A 374 -17.90 9.23 -3.36
C THR A 374 -18.51 10.58 -3.75
N GLU A 375 -17.83 11.34 -4.60
CA GLU A 375 -18.31 12.64 -5.10
C GLU A 375 -19.61 12.51 -5.90
N ARG A 376 -19.73 11.44 -6.69
CA ARG A 376 -20.87 11.23 -7.59
C ARG A 376 -22.12 10.71 -6.88
N HIS A 377 -21.96 9.83 -5.88
CA HIS A 377 -23.07 9.05 -5.30
C HIS A 377 -23.31 9.29 -3.81
N GLY A 378 -22.39 9.96 -3.11
CA GLY A 378 -22.55 10.35 -1.71
C GLY A 378 -22.87 9.17 -0.80
N SER A 379 -23.97 9.26 -0.05
CA SER A 379 -24.31 8.36 1.06
C SER A 379 -24.71 6.93 0.67
N ARG A 380 -24.90 6.64 -0.62
CA ARG A 380 -25.24 5.27 -1.10
C ARG A 380 -24.01 4.40 -1.33
N LEU A 381 -22.83 5.01 -1.37
CA LEU A 381 -21.56 4.31 -1.45
C LEU A 381 -21.03 4.07 -0.04
N HIS A 382 -20.66 2.83 0.24
CA HIS A 382 -20.21 2.38 1.55
C HIS A 382 -18.81 1.75 1.47
N PRO A 383 -17.73 2.53 1.65
CA PRO A 383 -16.36 2.02 1.54
C PRO A 383 -15.96 1.14 2.73
N VAL A 384 -15.45 -0.07 2.46
CA VAL A 384 -14.78 -0.96 3.42
C VAL A 384 -13.32 -1.06 3.03
N LEU A 385 -12.47 -0.27 3.69
CA LEU A 385 -11.05 -0.25 3.39
C LEU A 385 -10.32 -1.34 4.19
N ALA A 386 -10.23 -2.53 3.59
CA ALA A 386 -9.70 -3.75 4.20
C ALA A 386 -9.07 -4.68 3.15
N ASP A 387 -8.15 -5.54 3.59
CA ASP A 387 -7.53 -6.56 2.75
C ASP A 387 -8.36 -7.86 2.79
N VAL A 388 -8.65 -8.44 1.62
CA VAL A 388 -9.38 -9.71 1.50
C VAL A 388 -8.67 -10.89 2.15
N ARG A 389 -7.36 -10.78 2.41
CA ARG A 389 -6.57 -11.78 3.14
C ARG A 389 -6.87 -11.80 4.64
N ASP A 390 -7.42 -10.72 5.19
CA ASP A 390 -7.88 -10.65 6.58
C ASP A 390 -9.36 -11.01 6.67
N ALA A 391 -9.62 -12.30 6.94
CA ALA A 391 -10.97 -12.84 7.05
C ALA A 391 -11.83 -12.14 8.11
N ARG A 392 -11.24 -11.64 9.21
CA ARG A 392 -12.01 -11.02 10.30
C ARG A 392 -12.45 -9.61 9.92
N SER A 393 -11.55 -8.85 9.30
CA SER A 393 -11.82 -7.46 8.91
C SER A 393 -12.87 -7.33 7.82
N ILE A 394 -13.06 -8.36 6.99
CA ILE A 394 -14.02 -8.33 5.88
C ILE A 394 -15.39 -8.91 6.22
N GLU A 395 -15.53 -9.71 7.30
CA GLU A 395 -16.72 -10.52 7.58
C GLU A 395 -18.00 -9.68 7.66
N ALA A 396 -17.94 -8.53 8.32
CA ALA A 396 -19.09 -7.65 8.51
C ALA A 396 -19.63 -7.06 7.19
N ALA A 397 -18.78 -6.91 6.16
CA ALA A 397 -19.19 -6.37 4.87
C ALA A 397 -20.17 -7.29 4.12
N PHE A 398 -20.21 -8.58 4.46
CA PHE A 398 -21.04 -9.58 3.79
C PHE A 398 -22.31 -9.95 4.55
N ALA A 399 -22.48 -9.47 5.79
CA ALA A 399 -23.56 -9.90 6.69
C ALA A 399 -24.96 -9.73 6.06
N ASP A 400 -25.19 -8.61 5.39
CA ASP A 400 -26.48 -8.26 4.75
C ASP A 400 -26.42 -8.21 3.22
N ALA A 401 -25.36 -8.77 2.61
CA ALA A 401 -25.16 -8.71 1.16
C ALA A 401 -26.36 -9.27 0.38
N LYS A 402 -26.86 -8.50 -0.60
CA LYS A 402 -27.82 -8.96 -1.61
C LYS A 402 -27.14 -9.80 -2.68
N ALA A 403 -25.94 -9.39 -3.08
CA ALA A 403 -25.08 -10.11 -4.01
C ALA A 403 -23.62 -9.68 -3.81
N VAL A 404 -22.70 -10.51 -4.26
CA VAL A 404 -21.26 -10.28 -4.18
C VAL A 404 -20.62 -10.40 -5.55
N PHE A 405 -19.89 -9.36 -5.96
CA PHE A 405 -18.98 -9.39 -7.09
C PHE A 405 -17.54 -9.42 -6.58
N HIS A 406 -16.84 -10.51 -6.88
CA HIS A 406 -15.48 -10.72 -6.38
C HIS A 406 -14.43 -10.36 -7.44
N PHE A 407 -13.90 -9.12 -7.36
CA PHE A 407 -12.86 -8.59 -8.26
C PHE A 407 -11.51 -8.33 -7.59
N ALA A 408 -11.44 -8.36 -6.25
CA ALA A 408 -10.17 -8.24 -5.53
C ALA A 408 -9.23 -9.38 -5.95
N ALA A 409 -8.04 -9.02 -6.45
CA ALA A 409 -7.07 -9.97 -6.96
C ALA A 409 -5.68 -9.34 -7.08
N GLN A 410 -4.64 -10.18 -6.99
CA GLN A 410 -3.37 -9.93 -7.66
C GLN A 410 -3.60 -10.25 -9.16
N THR A 411 -3.39 -9.28 -10.05
CA THR A 411 -3.79 -9.34 -11.46
C THR A 411 -2.67 -9.45 -12.50
N ALA A 412 -1.39 -9.41 -12.11
CA ALA A 412 -0.21 -9.40 -12.97
C ALA A 412 0.55 -10.73 -12.92
N VAL A 413 0.73 -11.36 -14.09
CA VAL A 413 1.49 -12.61 -14.25
C VAL A 413 2.95 -12.41 -13.82
N THR A 414 3.57 -11.32 -14.23
CA THR A 414 4.96 -10.96 -13.90
C THR A 414 5.17 -10.84 -12.39
N THR A 415 4.32 -10.08 -11.70
CA THR A 415 4.33 -9.98 -10.23
C THR A 415 4.12 -11.34 -9.55
N SER A 416 3.36 -12.26 -10.15
CA SER A 416 3.11 -13.58 -9.56
C SER A 416 4.35 -14.49 -9.61
N LEU A 417 5.23 -14.28 -10.59
CA LEU A 417 6.49 -15.01 -10.70
C LEU A 417 7.52 -14.53 -9.66
N ILE A 418 7.46 -13.24 -9.29
CA ILE A 418 8.35 -12.64 -8.30
C ILE A 418 7.84 -12.91 -6.87
N HIS A 419 6.53 -12.76 -6.64
CA HIS A 419 5.90 -12.91 -5.31
C HIS A 419 4.74 -13.93 -5.33
N PRO A 420 5.01 -15.23 -5.56
CA PRO A 420 3.98 -16.26 -5.73
C PRO A 420 3.14 -16.50 -4.47
N ILE A 421 3.71 -16.30 -3.27
CA ILE A 421 2.95 -16.43 -2.00
C ILE A 421 1.89 -15.34 -1.90
N ASN A 422 2.26 -14.08 -2.19
CA ASN A 422 1.31 -12.96 -2.16
C ASN A 422 0.21 -13.14 -3.21
N ASP A 423 0.55 -13.64 -4.40
CA ASP A 423 -0.41 -13.99 -5.44
C ASP A 423 -1.41 -15.07 -4.97
N PHE A 424 -0.91 -16.17 -4.38
CA PHE A 424 -1.75 -17.22 -3.82
C PHE A 424 -2.65 -16.73 -2.68
N GLU A 425 -2.10 -15.95 -1.74
CA GLU A 425 -2.88 -15.42 -0.62
C GLU A 425 -3.99 -14.48 -1.08
N ALA A 426 -3.69 -13.56 -2.01
CA ALA A 426 -4.68 -12.62 -2.51
C ALA A 426 -5.76 -13.31 -3.36
N ASN A 427 -5.35 -14.16 -4.30
CA ASN A 427 -6.27 -14.77 -5.26
C ASN A 427 -6.98 -16.01 -4.69
N ALA A 428 -6.25 -16.98 -4.15
CA ALA A 428 -6.84 -18.24 -3.68
C ALA A 428 -7.42 -18.10 -2.27
N ARG A 429 -6.57 -17.74 -1.28
CA ARG A 429 -7.04 -17.61 0.12
C ARG A 429 -8.05 -16.48 0.27
N GLY A 430 -7.83 -15.34 -0.37
CA GLY A 430 -8.77 -14.21 -0.39
C GLY A 430 -10.15 -14.59 -0.92
N THR A 431 -10.21 -15.39 -2.00
CA THR A 431 -11.49 -15.92 -2.51
C THR A 431 -12.19 -16.81 -1.50
N ILE A 432 -11.46 -17.71 -0.83
CA ILE A 432 -12.04 -18.57 0.23
C ILE A 432 -12.56 -17.72 1.39
N ASN A 433 -11.83 -16.68 1.81
CA ASN A 433 -12.29 -15.78 2.86
C ASN A 433 -13.61 -15.09 2.51
N VAL A 434 -13.77 -14.64 1.26
CA VAL A 434 -15.03 -14.05 0.76
C VAL A 434 -16.15 -15.09 0.79
N LEU A 435 -15.91 -16.27 0.23
CA LEU A 435 -16.90 -17.36 0.18
C LEU A 435 -17.34 -17.81 1.59
N GLU A 436 -16.40 -17.93 2.52
CA GLU A 436 -16.69 -18.27 3.92
C GLU A 436 -17.45 -17.16 4.64
N SER A 437 -17.14 -15.88 4.36
CA SER A 437 -17.89 -14.76 4.94
C SER A 437 -19.35 -14.76 4.47
N VAL A 438 -19.59 -15.02 3.19
CA VAL A 438 -20.94 -15.19 2.64
C VAL A 438 -21.65 -16.41 3.25
N ARG A 439 -20.92 -17.53 3.42
CA ARG A 439 -21.46 -18.74 4.04
C ARG A 439 -21.88 -18.50 5.50
N LYS A 440 -21.02 -17.85 6.29
CA LYS A 440 -21.28 -17.52 7.70
C LYS A 440 -22.45 -16.57 7.88
N ALA A 441 -22.63 -15.61 6.96
CA ALA A 441 -23.77 -14.70 6.98
C ALA A 441 -25.12 -15.44 6.86
N GLY A 442 -25.14 -16.65 6.29
CA GLY A 442 -26.31 -17.52 6.26
C GLY A 442 -27.41 -17.12 5.26
N ARG A 443 -27.26 -15.99 4.56
CA ARG A 443 -28.22 -15.47 3.57
C ARG A 443 -28.08 -16.10 2.17
N GLN A 444 -27.02 -16.87 1.94
CA GLN A 444 -26.69 -17.47 0.64
C GLN A 444 -26.66 -16.44 -0.51
N ALA A 445 -26.08 -15.25 -0.25
CA ALA A 445 -25.96 -14.21 -1.26
C ALA A 445 -25.21 -14.76 -2.50
N PRO A 446 -25.69 -14.47 -3.73
CA PRO A 446 -24.98 -14.84 -4.95
C PRO A 446 -23.54 -14.34 -4.99
N VAL A 447 -22.59 -15.17 -5.44
CA VAL A 447 -21.18 -14.79 -5.60
C VAL A 447 -20.75 -14.96 -7.06
N ILE A 448 -20.39 -13.86 -7.69
CA ILE A 448 -19.97 -13.83 -9.09
C ILE A 448 -18.49 -13.47 -9.15
N PHE A 449 -17.68 -14.39 -9.69
CA PHE A 449 -16.23 -14.32 -9.63
C PHE A 449 -15.62 -13.97 -10.99
N ALA A 450 -14.69 -13.01 -10.97
CA ALA A 450 -13.82 -12.69 -12.10
C ALA A 450 -12.63 -13.66 -12.17
N SER A 451 -12.77 -14.72 -12.95
CA SER A 451 -11.66 -15.61 -13.32
C SER A 451 -10.92 -15.08 -14.56
N THR A 452 -10.04 -15.89 -15.13
CA THR A 452 -9.10 -15.49 -16.18
C THR A 452 -9.01 -16.57 -17.26
N ASN A 453 -8.70 -16.17 -18.49
CA ASN A 453 -8.36 -17.10 -19.55
C ASN A 453 -7.08 -17.92 -19.31
N LYS A 454 -6.23 -17.50 -18.36
CA LYS A 454 -4.99 -18.20 -17.99
C LYS A 454 -5.23 -19.55 -17.32
N VAL A 455 -6.46 -19.86 -16.94
CA VAL A 455 -6.85 -21.21 -16.46
C VAL A 455 -6.76 -22.28 -17.55
N TYR A 456 -6.69 -21.87 -18.83
CA TYR A 456 -6.53 -22.78 -19.98
C TYR A 456 -5.07 -22.98 -20.40
N GLY A 457 -4.10 -22.42 -19.66
CA GLY A 457 -2.67 -22.65 -19.88
C GLY A 457 -2.06 -21.86 -21.03
N GLY A 458 -0.90 -22.32 -21.50
CA GLY A 458 -0.17 -21.72 -22.63
C GLY A 458 -0.85 -21.93 -23.99
N LEU A 459 -1.74 -22.93 -24.09
CA LEU A 459 -2.37 -23.37 -25.33
C LEU A 459 -1.37 -23.86 -26.40
N ASP A 460 -0.27 -24.47 -25.95
CA ASP A 460 0.85 -24.89 -26.81
C ASP A 460 0.50 -26.01 -27.80
N ASP A 461 -0.59 -26.73 -27.54
CA ASP A 461 -1.17 -27.75 -28.43
C ASP A 461 -1.95 -27.14 -29.62
N LEU A 462 -2.26 -25.84 -29.60
CA LEU A 462 -2.91 -25.18 -30.73
C LEU A 462 -1.90 -24.87 -31.83
N ALA A 463 -2.03 -25.56 -32.96
CA ALA A 463 -1.26 -25.22 -34.15
C ALA A 463 -1.63 -23.81 -34.66
N MET A 464 -0.63 -22.95 -34.79
CA MET A 464 -0.78 -21.58 -35.27
C MET A 464 -0.22 -21.40 -36.67
N ARG A 465 -0.88 -20.57 -37.48
CA ARG A 465 -0.36 -20.00 -38.72
C ARG A 465 0.00 -18.54 -38.46
N GLU A 466 1.24 -18.19 -38.77
CA GLU A 466 1.70 -16.81 -38.73
C GLU A 466 1.21 -16.05 -39.99
N ALA A 467 0.58 -14.89 -39.77
CA ALA A 467 0.28 -13.92 -40.81
C ALA A 467 1.17 -12.68 -40.65
N GLU A 468 1.00 -11.69 -41.53
CA GLU A 468 1.82 -10.48 -41.51
C GLU A 468 1.72 -9.73 -40.17
N ASP A 469 0.51 -9.58 -39.63
CA ASP A 469 0.26 -8.75 -38.44
C ASP A 469 -0.28 -9.52 -37.23
N ARG A 470 -0.44 -10.85 -37.31
CA ARG A 470 -1.08 -11.66 -36.27
C ARG A 470 -0.81 -13.16 -36.37
N TYR A 471 -0.99 -13.88 -35.27
CA TYR A 471 -1.18 -15.34 -35.27
C TYR A 471 -2.64 -15.72 -35.50
N MET A 472 -2.87 -16.84 -36.20
CA MET A 472 -4.19 -17.40 -36.46
C MET A 472 -4.20 -18.91 -36.16
N PRO A 473 -5.20 -19.44 -35.44
CA PRO A 473 -5.35 -20.88 -35.26
C PRO A 473 -5.51 -21.58 -36.61
N VAL A 474 -4.86 -22.74 -36.78
CA VAL A 474 -5.05 -23.61 -37.96
C VAL A 474 -6.43 -24.28 -37.93
N ASP A 475 -6.93 -24.58 -36.73
CA ASP A 475 -8.30 -25.09 -36.53
C ASP A 475 -9.35 -24.03 -36.90
N GLU A 476 -10.27 -24.39 -37.80
CA GLU A 476 -11.31 -23.49 -38.31
C GLU A 476 -12.35 -23.13 -37.24
N THR A 477 -12.66 -24.06 -36.34
CA THR A 477 -13.64 -23.86 -35.26
C THR A 477 -13.10 -22.85 -34.27
N VAL A 478 -11.86 -23.03 -33.82
CA VAL A 478 -11.18 -22.10 -32.90
C VAL A 478 -11.04 -20.72 -33.55
N ARG A 479 -10.72 -20.67 -34.85
CA ARG A 479 -10.64 -19.39 -35.58
C ARG A 479 -11.99 -18.68 -35.70
N SER A 480 -13.06 -19.44 -35.93
CA SER A 480 -14.41 -18.89 -36.16
C SER A 480 -15.09 -18.44 -34.87
N TYR A 481 -14.86 -19.15 -33.76
CA TYR A 481 -15.63 -18.95 -32.53
C TYR A 481 -14.77 -18.59 -31.32
N GLY A 482 -13.47 -18.92 -31.33
CA GLY A 482 -12.58 -18.79 -30.18
C GLY A 482 -12.46 -20.07 -29.36
N ILE A 483 -11.98 -19.93 -28.14
CA ILE A 483 -11.78 -21.00 -27.15
C ILE A 483 -13.03 -21.06 -26.25
N GLY A 484 -13.67 -22.23 -26.21
CA GLY A 484 -14.86 -22.52 -25.40
C GLY A 484 -14.57 -22.97 -23.97
N GLU A 485 -15.61 -23.12 -23.16
CA GLU A 485 -15.49 -23.59 -21.77
C GLU A 485 -15.30 -25.12 -21.65
N ASP A 486 -15.39 -25.85 -22.77
CA ASP A 486 -15.07 -27.27 -22.89
C ASP A 486 -13.55 -27.52 -23.00
N ARG A 487 -12.77 -26.47 -23.21
CA ARG A 487 -11.30 -26.50 -23.17
C ARG A 487 -10.82 -27.03 -21.81
N PRO A 488 -9.95 -28.06 -21.76
CA PRO A 488 -9.39 -28.55 -20.51
C PRO A 488 -8.66 -27.45 -19.73
N LEU A 489 -8.75 -27.54 -18.40
CA LEU A 489 -7.98 -26.69 -17.51
C LEU A 489 -6.53 -27.16 -17.47
N ASP A 490 -5.62 -26.21 -17.58
CA ASP A 490 -4.17 -26.42 -17.52
C ASP A 490 -3.53 -25.19 -16.89
N PHE A 491 -3.52 -25.13 -15.56
CA PHE A 491 -3.08 -23.92 -14.87
C PHE A 491 -1.59 -23.68 -15.10
N CYS A 492 -1.27 -22.55 -15.72
CA CYS A 492 0.10 -22.14 -16.02
C CYS A 492 0.41 -20.81 -15.34
N THR A 493 1.65 -20.67 -14.84
CA THR A 493 2.15 -19.56 -13.98
C THR A 493 1.48 -19.51 -12.60
N PRO A 494 2.13 -18.91 -11.57
CA PRO A 494 1.52 -18.76 -10.25
C PRO A 494 0.16 -18.05 -10.30
N TYR A 495 0.03 -16.98 -11.10
CA TYR A 495 -1.25 -16.29 -11.33
C TYR A 495 -2.34 -17.21 -11.91
N GLY A 496 -2.01 -18.01 -12.93
CA GLY A 496 -2.98 -18.95 -13.51
C GLY A 496 -3.39 -20.04 -12.51
N CYS A 497 -2.44 -20.53 -11.70
CA CYS A 497 -2.70 -21.47 -10.61
C CYS A 497 -3.61 -20.88 -9.53
N SER A 498 -3.29 -19.70 -9.00
CA SER A 498 -4.04 -19.09 -7.90
C SER A 498 -5.46 -18.70 -8.32
N LYS A 499 -5.63 -18.12 -9.53
CA LYS A 499 -6.95 -17.85 -10.11
C LYS A 499 -7.70 -19.12 -10.46
N GLY A 500 -7.01 -20.17 -10.91
CA GLY A 500 -7.58 -21.48 -11.18
C GLY A 500 -8.10 -22.17 -9.93
N VAL A 501 -7.35 -22.13 -8.83
CA VAL A 501 -7.80 -22.63 -7.52
C VAL A 501 -9.05 -21.87 -7.06
N ALA A 502 -9.04 -20.54 -7.14
CA ALA A 502 -10.20 -19.71 -6.81
C ALA A 502 -11.43 -20.03 -7.69
N ASP A 503 -11.25 -20.15 -9.01
CA ASP A 503 -12.28 -20.56 -9.99
C ASP A 503 -12.95 -21.86 -9.56
N GLN A 504 -12.17 -22.88 -9.22
CA GLN A 504 -12.70 -24.17 -8.81
C GLN A 504 -13.40 -24.13 -7.45
N TYR A 505 -12.88 -23.40 -6.46
CA TYR A 505 -13.56 -23.23 -5.17
C TYR A 505 -14.90 -22.51 -5.31
N VAL A 506 -14.98 -21.45 -6.11
CA VAL A 506 -16.25 -20.75 -6.36
C VAL A 506 -17.28 -21.70 -6.95
N LEU A 507 -16.90 -22.53 -7.95
CA LEU A 507 -17.81 -23.53 -8.53
C LEU A 507 -18.20 -24.63 -7.53
N ASP A 508 -17.27 -25.06 -6.68
CA ASP A 508 -17.53 -26.09 -5.68
C ASP A 508 -18.47 -25.60 -4.57
N TYR A 509 -18.39 -24.33 -4.17
CA TYR A 509 -19.26 -23.79 -3.13
C TYR A 509 -20.76 -23.81 -3.49
N ALA A 510 -21.10 -23.79 -4.79
CA ALA A 510 -22.46 -24.06 -5.23
C ALA A 510 -22.90 -25.51 -5.01
N LYS A 511 -21.98 -26.47 -5.12
CA LYS A 511 -22.25 -27.91 -4.93
C LYS A 511 -22.26 -28.28 -3.46
N SER A 512 -21.23 -27.85 -2.73
CA SER A 512 -20.95 -28.24 -1.35
C SER A 512 -21.80 -27.48 -0.34
N PHE A 513 -22.12 -26.21 -0.61
CA PHE A 513 -22.81 -25.33 0.35
C PHE A 513 -24.08 -24.67 -0.20
N SER A 514 -24.48 -24.99 -1.43
CA SER A 514 -25.65 -24.41 -2.11
C SER A 514 -25.63 -22.88 -2.24
N ILE A 515 -24.46 -22.25 -2.16
CA ILE A 515 -24.32 -20.81 -2.40
C ILE A 515 -24.46 -20.58 -3.92
N PRO A 516 -25.34 -19.68 -4.39
CA PRO A 516 -25.47 -19.42 -5.81
C PRO A 516 -24.18 -18.76 -6.34
N THR A 517 -23.34 -19.51 -7.04
CA THR A 517 -22.09 -18.97 -7.58
C THR A 517 -22.05 -19.00 -9.10
N ALA A 518 -21.32 -18.08 -9.72
CA ALA A 518 -21.00 -18.14 -11.14
C ALA A 518 -19.59 -17.61 -11.39
N VAL A 519 -18.92 -18.15 -12.42
CA VAL A 519 -17.56 -17.76 -12.79
C VAL A 519 -17.53 -17.19 -14.20
N LEU A 520 -16.89 -16.03 -14.36
CA LEU A 520 -16.57 -15.46 -15.67
C LEU A 520 -15.07 -15.55 -15.93
N ARG A 521 -14.66 -16.41 -16.88
CA ARG A 521 -13.27 -16.54 -17.33
C ARG A 521 -12.97 -15.48 -18.36
N MET A 522 -12.37 -14.39 -17.92
CA MET A 522 -12.24 -13.19 -18.74
C MET A 522 -11.02 -13.23 -19.67
N SER A 523 -11.20 -12.69 -20.87
CA SER A 523 -10.11 -12.22 -21.73
C SER A 523 -9.70 -10.79 -21.34
N CYS A 524 -9.26 -9.98 -22.31
CA CYS A 524 -8.83 -8.61 -22.08
C CYS A 524 -10.01 -7.62 -22.02
N ILE A 525 -10.24 -7.02 -20.85
CA ILE A 525 -11.23 -5.95 -20.67
C ILE A 525 -10.52 -4.60 -20.62
N TYR A 526 -11.10 -3.58 -21.26
CA TYR A 526 -10.57 -2.23 -21.31
C TYR A 526 -11.66 -1.15 -21.32
N GLY A 527 -11.33 0.07 -20.87
CA GLY A 527 -12.27 1.18 -20.83
C GLY A 527 -11.94 2.24 -19.78
N PRO A 528 -12.82 3.25 -19.61
CA PRO A 528 -12.65 4.33 -18.63
C PRO A 528 -12.39 3.84 -17.21
N ARG A 529 -11.68 4.66 -16.41
CA ARG A 529 -11.24 4.33 -15.03
C ARG A 529 -10.18 3.22 -14.92
N GLN A 530 -9.65 2.74 -16.04
CA GLN A 530 -8.52 1.81 -16.06
C GLN A 530 -7.18 2.55 -16.00
N PHE A 531 -6.45 2.38 -14.90
CA PHE A 531 -5.08 2.88 -14.75
C PHE A 531 -4.09 1.78 -15.20
N GLY A 532 -3.89 1.67 -16.51
CA GLY A 532 -3.06 0.64 -17.14
C GLY A 532 -1.56 0.83 -16.87
N THR A 533 -0.86 -0.27 -16.64
CA THR A 533 0.60 -0.36 -16.45
C THR A 533 1.18 -1.36 -17.45
N GLU A 534 2.51 -1.44 -17.54
CA GLU A 534 3.18 -2.40 -18.43
C GLU A 534 2.81 -3.86 -18.11
N ASP A 535 2.55 -4.16 -16.84
CA ASP A 535 2.17 -5.49 -16.39
C ASP A 535 0.66 -5.78 -16.49
N GLN A 536 -0.19 -4.77 -16.64
CA GLN A 536 -1.63 -4.95 -16.60
C GLN A 536 -2.42 -3.92 -17.42
N GLY A 537 -3.37 -4.41 -18.22
CA GLY A 537 -4.29 -3.55 -18.97
C GLY A 537 -3.62 -2.92 -20.19
N TRP A 538 -3.06 -3.78 -21.04
CA TRP A 538 -2.19 -3.39 -22.16
C TRP A 538 -2.78 -2.33 -23.08
N VAL A 539 -4.09 -2.37 -23.38
CA VAL A 539 -4.76 -1.36 -24.22
C VAL A 539 -4.71 0.03 -23.57
N ALA A 540 -5.02 0.14 -22.28
CA ALA A 540 -4.95 1.39 -21.54
C ALA A 540 -3.49 1.86 -21.37
N HIS A 541 -2.57 0.94 -21.08
CA HIS A 541 -1.15 1.25 -20.97
C HIS A 541 -0.58 1.84 -22.28
N PHE A 542 -0.88 1.22 -23.43
CA PHE A 542 -0.41 1.71 -24.72
C PHE A 542 -0.96 3.10 -25.04
N LEU A 543 -2.24 3.35 -24.75
CA LEU A 543 -2.82 4.69 -24.92
C LEU A 543 -2.18 5.72 -23.98
N ILE A 544 -1.96 5.37 -22.71
CA ILE A 544 -1.32 6.27 -21.73
C ILE A 544 0.09 6.65 -22.20
N ARG A 545 0.92 5.67 -22.59
CA ARG A 545 2.29 5.91 -23.08
C ARG A 545 2.28 6.74 -24.36
N ALA A 546 1.46 6.37 -25.33
CA ALA A 546 1.37 7.08 -26.60
C ALA A 546 0.90 8.53 -26.44
N LEU A 547 -0.08 8.79 -25.56
CA LEU A 547 -0.56 10.15 -25.26
C LEU A 547 0.46 10.98 -24.47
N ALA A 548 1.30 10.33 -23.65
CA ALA A 548 2.42 10.95 -22.96
C ALA A 548 3.62 11.23 -23.88
N GLY A 549 3.63 10.70 -25.11
CA GLY A 549 4.78 10.77 -26.03
C GLY A 549 5.91 9.84 -25.62
N GLU A 550 5.61 8.76 -24.91
CA GLU A 550 6.58 7.79 -24.41
C GLU A 550 6.55 6.49 -25.22
N PRO A 551 7.68 5.77 -25.36
CA PRO A 551 7.74 4.54 -26.14
C PRO A 551 7.00 3.38 -25.46
N VAL A 552 6.53 2.43 -26.26
CA VAL A 552 5.84 1.21 -25.80
C VAL A 552 6.72 -0.02 -25.98
N SER A 553 6.94 -0.77 -24.91
CA SER A 553 7.59 -2.09 -24.96
C SER A 553 6.62 -3.16 -25.45
N ILE A 554 7.06 -4.00 -26.38
CA ILE A 554 6.34 -5.16 -26.89
C ILE A 554 7.12 -6.42 -26.51
N TYR A 555 6.48 -7.31 -25.75
CA TYR A 555 7.06 -8.60 -25.42
C TYR A 555 6.68 -9.63 -26.48
N GLY A 556 7.67 -10.31 -27.06
CA GLY A 556 7.49 -11.13 -28.25
C GLY A 556 7.48 -10.29 -29.54
N ASP A 557 6.79 -10.75 -30.59
CA ASP A 557 6.83 -10.12 -31.91
C ASP A 557 5.64 -9.16 -32.20
N GLY A 558 4.75 -8.98 -31.23
CA GLY A 558 3.55 -8.14 -31.35
C GLY A 558 2.40 -8.78 -32.14
N LYS A 559 2.55 -10.01 -32.63
CA LYS A 559 1.53 -10.71 -33.41
C LYS A 559 0.55 -11.49 -32.55
N GLN A 560 0.77 -11.58 -31.24
CA GLN A 560 -0.17 -12.24 -30.34
C GLN A 560 -1.55 -11.59 -30.37
N VAL A 561 -2.60 -12.42 -30.40
CA VAL A 561 -3.99 -11.97 -30.56
C VAL A 561 -4.77 -12.14 -29.27
N ARG A 562 -5.51 -11.09 -28.90
CA ARG A 562 -6.51 -11.10 -27.84
C ARG A 562 -7.81 -10.53 -28.38
N ASP A 563 -8.94 -11.07 -27.97
CA ASP A 563 -10.18 -10.32 -28.07
C ASP A 563 -10.26 -9.29 -26.94
N ILE A 564 -10.53 -8.04 -27.31
CA ILE A 564 -10.68 -6.94 -26.35
C ILE A 564 -12.16 -6.58 -26.16
N LEU A 565 -12.59 -6.48 -24.91
CA LEU A 565 -13.98 -6.19 -24.53
C LEU A 565 -14.06 -4.84 -23.83
N HIS A 566 -14.96 -3.98 -24.29
CA HIS A 566 -15.21 -2.70 -23.64
C HIS A 566 -15.90 -2.91 -22.28
N VAL A 567 -15.52 -2.11 -21.26
CA VAL A 567 -16.01 -2.26 -19.89
C VAL A 567 -17.53 -2.23 -19.77
N ALA A 568 -18.22 -1.40 -20.56
CA ALA A 568 -19.69 -1.33 -20.54
C ALA A 568 -20.35 -2.68 -20.87
N ASP A 569 -19.82 -3.42 -21.85
CA ASP A 569 -20.32 -4.75 -22.20
C ASP A 569 -19.97 -5.79 -21.13
N ALA A 570 -18.80 -5.65 -20.48
CA ALA A 570 -18.44 -6.48 -19.34
C ALA A 570 -19.39 -6.26 -18.15
N ILE A 571 -19.72 -5.00 -17.81
CA ILE A 571 -20.70 -4.66 -16.78
C ILE A 571 -22.05 -5.28 -17.09
N ALA A 572 -22.52 -5.18 -18.35
CA ALA A 572 -23.76 -5.82 -18.78
C ALA A 572 -23.73 -7.35 -18.61
N ALA A 573 -22.58 -8.01 -18.83
CA ALA A 573 -22.43 -9.44 -18.60
C ALA A 573 -22.57 -9.78 -17.10
N TYR A 574 -21.86 -9.07 -16.23
CA TYR A 574 -21.91 -9.30 -14.78
C TYR A 574 -23.31 -9.12 -14.21
N ARG A 575 -24.02 -8.09 -14.66
CA ARG A 575 -25.42 -7.84 -14.28
C ARG A 575 -26.34 -8.95 -14.78
N GLY A 576 -26.24 -9.33 -16.05
CA GLY A 576 -27.04 -10.43 -16.61
C GLY A 576 -26.79 -11.76 -15.91
N VAL A 577 -25.56 -12.03 -15.47
CA VAL A 577 -25.23 -13.22 -14.66
C VAL A 577 -25.90 -13.18 -13.30
N LEU A 578 -25.94 -12.03 -12.63
CA LEU A 578 -26.68 -11.89 -11.37
C LEU A 578 -28.18 -12.09 -11.59
N ASP A 579 -28.76 -11.42 -12.60
CA ASP A 579 -30.18 -11.49 -12.90
C ASP A 579 -30.63 -12.93 -13.24
N GLY A 580 -29.75 -13.72 -13.88
CA GLY A 580 -30.01 -15.11 -14.26
C GLY A 580 -29.56 -16.17 -13.25
N ILE A 581 -29.00 -15.79 -12.08
CA ILE A 581 -28.21 -16.68 -11.23
C ILE A 581 -28.93 -17.97 -10.84
N ASP A 582 -30.25 -17.93 -10.61
CA ASP A 582 -31.04 -19.10 -10.21
C ASP A 582 -30.98 -20.24 -11.24
N GLY A 583 -30.91 -19.91 -12.53
CA GLY A 583 -30.81 -20.88 -13.62
C GLY A 583 -29.37 -21.31 -13.95
N ILE A 584 -28.36 -20.58 -13.46
CA ILE A 584 -26.95 -20.75 -13.86
C ILE A 584 -25.99 -20.96 -12.69
N LYS A 585 -26.48 -21.16 -11.47
CA LYS A 585 -25.63 -21.42 -10.30
C LYS A 585 -24.67 -22.60 -10.54
N GLY A 586 -23.43 -22.45 -10.11
CA GLY A 586 -22.32 -23.39 -10.32
C GLY A 586 -21.86 -23.50 -11.77
N ARG A 587 -22.17 -22.52 -12.63
CA ARG A 587 -21.72 -22.49 -14.04
C ARG A 587 -20.57 -21.53 -14.27
N VAL A 588 -19.83 -21.82 -15.32
CA VAL A 588 -18.75 -21.00 -15.85
C VAL A 588 -19.08 -20.52 -17.26
N PHE A 589 -18.69 -19.29 -17.57
CA PHE A 589 -18.78 -18.69 -18.89
C PHE A 589 -17.48 -17.98 -19.25
N ASN A 590 -17.05 -18.09 -20.50
CA ASN A 590 -16.00 -17.24 -21.03
C ASN A 590 -16.56 -15.84 -21.32
N LEU A 591 -15.81 -14.80 -20.96
CA LEU A 591 -16.18 -13.40 -21.19
C LEU A 591 -15.07 -12.69 -21.95
N GLY A 592 -15.38 -12.17 -23.14
CA GLY A 592 -14.44 -11.44 -23.97
C GLY A 592 -15.13 -10.76 -25.14
N GLY A 593 -14.35 -10.08 -25.98
CA GLY A 593 -14.84 -9.37 -27.16
C GLY A 593 -15.31 -10.30 -28.28
N GLY A 594 -14.92 -11.58 -28.23
CA GLY A 594 -15.19 -12.56 -29.27
C GLY A 594 -14.44 -12.28 -30.58
N PRO A 595 -14.66 -13.12 -31.61
CA PRO A 595 -13.95 -13.03 -32.89
C PRO A 595 -14.04 -11.67 -33.58
N ALA A 596 -15.16 -10.96 -33.43
CA ALA A 596 -15.35 -9.63 -34.03
C ALA A 596 -14.43 -8.54 -33.44
N ASN A 597 -13.93 -8.75 -32.22
CA ASN A 597 -13.03 -7.83 -31.53
C ASN A 597 -11.64 -8.45 -31.28
N ALA A 598 -11.28 -9.50 -32.04
CA ALA A 598 -9.97 -10.14 -31.99
C ALA A 598 -8.90 -9.28 -32.69
N VAL A 599 -7.94 -8.80 -31.91
CA VAL A 599 -6.89 -7.86 -32.37
C VAL A 599 -5.51 -8.32 -31.92
N SER A 600 -4.51 -8.04 -32.75
CA SER A 600 -3.11 -8.17 -32.35
C SER A 600 -2.59 -6.89 -31.70
N VAL A 601 -1.49 -7.00 -30.97
CA VAL A 601 -0.76 -5.85 -30.40
C VAL A 601 -0.40 -4.85 -31.51
N LEU A 602 0.16 -5.32 -32.63
CA LEU A 602 0.48 -4.47 -33.78
C LEU A 602 -0.75 -3.77 -34.39
N ALA A 603 -1.91 -4.44 -34.43
CA ALA A 603 -3.14 -3.83 -34.93
C ALA A 603 -3.61 -2.67 -34.04
N VAL A 604 -3.56 -2.82 -32.72
CA VAL A 604 -3.93 -1.76 -31.77
C VAL A 604 -2.94 -0.61 -31.82
N LEU A 605 -1.63 -0.85 -31.87
CA LEU A 605 -0.62 0.21 -31.99
C LEU A 605 -0.80 1.05 -33.27
N ARG A 606 -1.09 0.41 -34.41
CA ARG A 606 -1.43 1.13 -35.64
C ARG A 606 -2.71 1.96 -35.49
N ALA A 607 -3.69 1.46 -34.74
CA ALA A 607 -4.93 2.20 -34.48
C ALA A 607 -4.65 3.44 -33.59
N ILE A 608 -3.88 3.27 -32.51
CA ILE A 608 -3.43 4.37 -31.65
C ILE A 608 -2.66 5.42 -32.44
N GLY A 609 -1.73 4.99 -33.32
CA GLY A 609 -0.98 5.91 -34.17
C GLY A 609 -1.87 6.77 -35.08
N ARG A 610 -2.99 6.21 -35.56
CA ARG A 610 -4.00 6.98 -36.30
C ARG A 610 -4.75 7.99 -35.42
N LEU A 611 -4.97 7.67 -34.14
CA LEU A 611 -5.68 8.56 -33.19
C LEU A 611 -4.82 9.77 -32.79
N ILE A 612 -3.52 9.56 -32.58
CA ILE A 612 -2.58 10.61 -32.15
C ILE A 612 -1.93 11.35 -33.33
N GLY A 613 -1.95 10.77 -34.54
CA GLY A 613 -1.48 11.42 -35.77
C GLY A 613 -0.08 11.08 -36.21
N HIS A 614 0.62 10.23 -35.47
CA HIS A 614 1.94 9.75 -35.81
C HIS A 614 2.12 8.31 -35.32
N PRO A 615 3.07 7.54 -35.88
CA PRO A 615 3.40 6.21 -35.37
C PRO A 615 3.79 6.26 -33.89
N VAL A 616 3.40 5.23 -33.14
CA VAL A 616 3.85 5.02 -31.75
C VAL A 616 5.28 4.49 -31.81
N GLU A 617 6.19 5.05 -31.02
CA GLU A 617 7.53 4.51 -30.87
C GLU A 617 7.50 3.21 -30.07
N THR A 618 8.17 2.16 -30.56
CA THR A 618 8.09 0.82 -29.97
C THR A 618 9.47 0.18 -29.81
N SER A 619 9.66 -0.52 -28.70
CA SER A 619 10.79 -1.45 -28.48
C SER A 619 10.26 -2.89 -28.37
N PHE A 620 11.13 -3.86 -28.62
CA PHE A 620 10.81 -5.28 -28.53
C PHE A 620 11.67 -5.94 -27.45
N ASP A 621 11.06 -6.87 -26.70
CA ASP A 621 11.68 -7.64 -25.63
C ASP A 621 11.24 -9.11 -25.73
N ASP A 622 11.86 -9.99 -24.93
CA ASP A 622 11.60 -11.42 -24.93
C ASP A 622 10.14 -11.77 -24.59
N TRP A 623 9.70 -12.97 -24.98
CA TRP A 623 8.35 -13.44 -24.67
C TRP A 623 8.12 -13.56 -23.16
N ARG A 624 6.94 -13.12 -22.70
CA ARG A 624 6.53 -13.32 -21.30
C ARG A 624 6.20 -14.79 -21.05
N SER A 625 6.56 -15.28 -19.87
CA SER A 625 6.24 -16.65 -19.45
C SER A 625 4.73 -16.89 -19.45
N GLY A 626 4.31 -17.97 -20.13
CA GLY A 626 2.90 -18.35 -20.25
C GLY A 626 2.05 -17.41 -21.13
N ASP A 627 2.68 -16.56 -21.96
CA ASP A 627 1.93 -15.74 -22.91
C ASP A 627 1.40 -16.59 -24.07
N GLN A 628 0.12 -16.41 -24.39
CA GLN A 628 -0.57 -17.19 -25.42
C GLN A 628 -0.39 -16.51 -26.78
N TYR A 629 -0.08 -17.23 -27.86
CA TYR A 629 -0.09 -16.61 -29.20
C TYR A 629 -1.49 -16.14 -29.61
N PHE A 630 -2.53 -16.84 -29.16
CA PHE A 630 -3.91 -16.51 -29.49
C PHE A 630 -4.82 -16.86 -28.31
N PHE A 631 -5.66 -15.91 -27.90
CA PHE A 631 -6.83 -16.20 -27.09
C PHE A 631 -7.99 -15.31 -27.52
N VAL A 632 -9.09 -15.94 -27.91
CA VAL A 632 -10.37 -15.28 -28.18
C VAL A 632 -11.42 -16.04 -27.40
N ALA A 633 -12.24 -15.35 -26.60
CA ALA A 633 -13.30 -16.01 -25.85
C ALA A 633 -14.44 -16.42 -26.78
N ASP A 634 -14.78 -17.71 -26.80
CA ASP A 634 -16.08 -18.14 -27.33
C ASP A 634 -17.17 -17.79 -26.32
N THR A 635 -17.98 -16.79 -26.68
CA THR A 635 -19.04 -16.27 -25.81
C THR A 635 -20.43 -16.83 -26.13
N ARG A 636 -20.53 -17.81 -27.04
CA ARG A 636 -21.83 -18.38 -27.47
C ARG A 636 -22.63 -18.95 -26.31
N LYS A 637 -21.97 -19.58 -25.33
CA LYS A 637 -22.65 -20.12 -24.14
C LYS A 637 -23.32 -19.00 -23.32
N LEU A 638 -22.62 -17.89 -23.12
CA LEU A 638 -23.14 -16.72 -22.41
C LEU A 638 -24.32 -16.09 -23.21
N GLN A 639 -24.16 -15.97 -24.53
CA GLN A 639 -25.20 -15.46 -25.44
C GLN A 639 -26.47 -16.31 -25.41
N GLN A 640 -26.34 -17.63 -25.55
CA GLN A 640 -27.49 -18.56 -25.58
C GLN A 640 -28.21 -18.62 -24.23
N THR A 641 -27.47 -18.50 -23.13
CA THR A 641 -28.04 -18.65 -21.78
C THR A 641 -28.68 -17.36 -21.28
N LEU A 642 -28.09 -16.20 -21.54
CA LEU A 642 -28.50 -14.91 -20.94
C LEU A 642 -28.89 -13.83 -21.97
N GLY A 643 -28.80 -14.12 -23.27
CA GLY A 643 -29.06 -13.13 -24.32
C GLY A 643 -28.04 -11.99 -24.38
N TRP A 644 -26.92 -12.12 -23.67
CA TRP A 644 -25.84 -11.13 -23.66
C TRP A 644 -25.05 -11.16 -24.97
N SER A 645 -24.61 -10.01 -25.48
CA SER A 645 -23.65 -9.92 -26.58
C SER A 645 -22.78 -8.68 -26.45
N ALA A 646 -21.52 -8.75 -26.90
CA ALA A 646 -20.66 -7.58 -26.99
C ALA A 646 -21.18 -6.63 -28.08
N ARG A 647 -21.42 -5.36 -27.73
CA ARG A 647 -22.04 -4.37 -28.62
C ARG A 647 -21.04 -3.33 -29.09
N VAL A 648 -20.00 -3.06 -28.30
CA VAL A 648 -18.98 -2.06 -28.62
C VAL A 648 -17.89 -2.69 -29.47
N GLY A 649 -17.74 -2.19 -30.70
CA GLY A 649 -16.62 -2.55 -31.57
C GLY A 649 -15.30 -1.98 -31.05
N TRP A 650 -14.22 -2.75 -31.19
CA TRP A 650 -12.93 -2.44 -30.57
C TRP A 650 -12.35 -1.08 -30.97
N GLU A 651 -12.49 -0.64 -32.24
CA GLU A 651 -12.03 0.69 -32.67
C GLU A 651 -12.81 1.81 -31.97
N SER A 652 -14.14 1.65 -31.81
CA SER A 652 -14.99 2.62 -31.12
C SER A 652 -14.69 2.68 -29.63
N GLY A 653 -14.48 1.52 -29.00
CA GLY A 653 -14.10 1.47 -27.59
C GLY A 653 -12.71 2.06 -27.36
N LEU A 654 -11.77 1.87 -28.29
CA LEU A 654 -10.43 2.46 -28.22
C LEU A 654 -10.49 3.99 -28.28
N GLN A 655 -11.30 4.53 -29.20
CA GLN A 655 -11.57 5.97 -29.29
C GLN A 655 -12.14 6.50 -27.96
N HIS A 656 -13.15 5.83 -27.41
CA HIS A 656 -13.78 6.24 -26.16
C HIS A 656 -12.79 6.27 -24.98
N LEU A 657 -11.93 5.25 -24.86
CA LEU A 657 -10.88 5.24 -23.84
C LEU A 657 -9.87 6.38 -24.04
N ALA A 658 -9.46 6.65 -25.29
CA ALA A 658 -8.55 7.74 -25.60
C ALA A 658 -9.15 9.11 -25.21
N GLU A 659 -10.42 9.35 -25.53
CA GLU A 659 -11.15 10.58 -25.16
C GLU A 659 -11.22 10.75 -23.64
N TRP A 660 -11.56 9.68 -22.92
CA TRP A 660 -11.60 9.71 -21.46
C TRP A 660 -10.22 10.01 -20.85
N LEU A 661 -9.15 9.41 -21.35
CA LEU A 661 -7.78 9.66 -20.89
C LEU A 661 -7.35 11.11 -21.14
N VAL A 662 -7.67 11.66 -22.31
CA VAL A 662 -7.40 13.06 -22.64
C VAL A 662 -8.07 14.01 -21.66
N GLU A 663 -9.36 13.79 -21.37
CA GLU A 663 -10.14 14.63 -20.47
C GLU A 663 -9.65 14.52 -19.01
N ASN A 664 -9.36 13.30 -18.54
CA ASN A 664 -9.15 13.04 -17.11
C ASN A 664 -7.67 12.96 -16.70
N ARG A 665 -6.72 12.82 -17.65
CA ARG A 665 -5.28 12.70 -17.33
C ARG A 665 -4.36 13.63 -18.09
N PHE A 666 -4.75 14.12 -19.28
CA PHE A 666 -3.87 14.93 -20.13
C PHE A 666 -4.41 16.34 -20.43
N GLY A 667 -5.36 16.83 -19.63
CA GLY A 667 -5.79 18.24 -19.66
C GLY A 667 -6.54 18.66 -20.93
N GLY A 668 -7.22 17.74 -21.61
CA GLY A 668 -8.18 18.07 -22.67
C GLY A 668 -7.59 18.36 -24.07
N ARG A 669 -6.35 17.96 -24.36
CA ARG A 669 -5.77 18.12 -25.72
C ARG A 669 -6.58 17.35 -26.78
N PRO A 670 -7.08 18.00 -27.84
CA PRO A 670 -7.96 17.33 -28.80
C PRO A 670 -7.23 16.22 -29.58
N LEU A 671 -7.85 15.03 -29.66
CA LEU A 671 -7.46 13.96 -30.57
C LEU A 671 -7.75 14.37 -32.03
N LEU A 672 -7.04 13.77 -33.00
CA LEU A 672 -7.37 13.95 -34.40
C LEU A 672 -8.74 13.30 -34.70
N ARG A 673 -9.75 14.11 -35.02
CA ARG A 673 -11.05 13.60 -35.44
C ARG A 673 -10.91 12.87 -36.79
N ARG A 674 -11.44 11.66 -36.88
CA ARG A 674 -11.73 11.04 -38.20
C ARG A 674 -12.74 11.93 -38.92
N ASP A 675 -12.36 12.49 -40.06
CA ASP A 675 -13.33 13.03 -41.02
C ASP A 675 -14.31 11.91 -41.36
N ARG A 676 -15.58 12.09 -40.98
CA ARG A 676 -16.67 11.22 -41.45
C ARG A 676 -16.75 11.38 -42.97
N ARG A 677 -16.12 10.46 -43.73
CA ARG A 677 -16.35 10.39 -45.17
C ARG A 677 -17.82 10.09 -45.40
N ALA A 678 -18.46 11.03 -46.07
CA ALA A 678 -19.82 10.98 -46.54
C ALA A 678 -20.06 9.71 -47.35
N SER A 679 -21.14 9.00 -47.00
CA SER A 679 -21.81 8.08 -47.90
C SER A 679 -22.28 8.82 -49.14
N ALA A 680 -21.77 8.41 -50.31
CA ALA A 680 -22.42 8.57 -51.61
C ALA A 680 -22.29 7.23 -52.34
#